data_AF-A0AAV1HNE7-F1
#
_entry.id   AF-A0AAV1HNE7-F1
#
_cell.length_a   1.000
_cell.length_b   1.000
_cell.length_c   1.000
_cell.angle_alpha   90.00
_cell.angle_beta   90.00
_cell.angle_gamma   90.00
#
_symmetry.space_group_name_H-M   'P 1'
#
loop_
_entity.id
_entity.type
_entity.pdbx_description
1 polymer ?
#
loop_
_entity_poly.entity_id
_entity_poly.type
_entity_poly.pdbx_seq_one_letter_code
_entity_poly.pdbx_strand_id
1 'polypeptide(L)'
;MDVITQLLQASKVTETHHLIQCIKDNNLKKLKTLLNDDNINQAYPCTQCNDNITPLIAAVVSHNERICSFLLQKGAKPDVTSQKGLTPLHYVSLSRAPLLFVEKLLEAKANPNGWALLQPFTPLQTAAIHDREDVVKVLVSAGALVTLLTINYPERSTNNKCIIQTVHNLARKGNKLCSKIGHFLDLEPAVQRNQPEEVFKTFDRQMLLEHPQNHLTIIEILFTVTGPNAEKYRNKSVQWLKDTNNVNTYIGSVVSRFPKMSQECLYQAIVSLYAVLCTVEEILNDQACALVHVHLDQLGSKKSPALFNIILQTLYVITQKTTGRNGWDPALIKRMCSIITPYVHQGHDTDKRVFTYGIFGNLLSFENGANFITSAGITSVPDDILTSAEMQMLRDLKEVIRRLKNHLEKPNSECEDLNGAKKKKKKKKKKKKKKEESQEDPNNAEVSTSATEVTAAEPLEIKTTTLSTKHRWFPVSKRWSEKLKKLSVESKVLTAGNMIYVNSGEFRIAKGSDGTEVFLGLRDDGTEVAIKRMYKSNYEVLKNEEVFLRLPELDRQSIVRYVDFAVDEHYGYLGLQLCEYTLGEIITTKRDGGLHMETLAYQVLESLRVLHSKKPPILHRDLKPQNVLIDVNGRARLADFGISRQLPKGQTTYHTGAAGTKCWKAKETLAEGVDIPYKSSTDIQVAGMLIYYILSGGHHPFGDMACECEFNIYKGNYNLDHVKDTVAKDLIEWMINKDPKKRPKVGECLSHPFFWSPGRRTEYLKEIGNLDKVKQYQNVDPELSQWVVNCAGDESLKEWKNKFPPELVQKMEKIRNRYPDNILGLLRFIRNACVHHSIEAAKLDLWSMFPELLVCVYKFAKDQGWNLKPDLKNMFRKEFPDDSVFTEAAVLPTNPEEKEEEEVKHPIQESQETATEPMTSKPEPIN
;
A
#
# COMPACT_ATOMS: atom_id res chain seq x y z
N MET A 1 -27.34 1.76 -25.34
CA MET A 1 -25.92 1.44 -25.64
C MET A 1 -25.45 0.50 -24.55
N ASP A 2 -24.80 -0.60 -24.93
CA ASP A 2 -24.39 -1.67 -24.01
C ASP A 2 -23.24 -1.19 -23.11
N VAL A 3 -23.37 -1.41 -21.79
CA VAL A 3 -22.47 -0.98 -20.70
C VAL A 3 -21.07 -1.52 -20.91
N ILE A 4 -20.97 -2.72 -21.48
CA ILE A 4 -19.70 -3.37 -21.85
C ILE A 4 -18.99 -2.56 -22.94
N THR A 5 -19.76 -1.92 -23.84
CA THR A 5 -19.21 -1.11 -24.94
C THR A 5 -18.68 0.24 -24.47
N GLN A 6 -19.19 0.80 -23.36
CA GLN A 6 -18.70 2.07 -22.80
C GLN A 6 -17.40 1.93 -21.99
N LEU A 7 -17.20 0.80 -21.30
CA LEU A 7 -15.99 0.52 -20.52
C LEU A 7 -14.75 0.23 -21.39
N LEU A 8 -14.97 -0.16 -22.65
CA LEU A 8 -13.92 -0.57 -23.58
C LEU A 8 -13.64 0.56 -24.58
N GLN A 9 -12.91 1.61 -24.14
CA GLN A 9 -12.48 2.70 -25.01
C GLN A 9 -11.52 2.18 -26.09
N ALA A 10 -12.02 2.05 -27.31
CA ALA A 10 -11.22 1.84 -28.51
C ALA A 10 -11.51 2.96 -29.53
N SER A 11 -10.53 3.27 -30.37
CA SER A 11 -10.71 4.12 -31.56
C SER A 11 -11.91 3.65 -32.38
N LYS A 12 -12.81 4.57 -32.74
CA LYS A 12 -14.02 4.26 -33.51
C LYS A 12 -13.64 3.57 -34.82
N VAL A 13 -14.15 2.36 -35.03
CA VAL A 13 -13.92 1.61 -36.28
C VAL A 13 -14.79 2.20 -37.38
N THR A 14 -14.16 2.72 -38.44
CA THR A 14 -14.86 3.40 -39.55
C THR A 14 -15.23 2.46 -40.69
N GLU A 15 -14.48 1.38 -40.91
CA GLU A 15 -14.70 0.43 -42.01
C GLU A 15 -14.60 -1.03 -41.56
N THR A 16 -15.36 -1.92 -42.22
CA THR A 16 -15.31 -3.36 -41.95
C THR A 16 -14.35 -4.02 -42.94
N HIS A 17 -13.40 -4.80 -42.44
CA HIS A 17 -12.44 -5.51 -43.28
C HIS A 17 -13.14 -6.49 -44.25
N HIS A 18 -12.63 -6.61 -45.48
CA HIS A 18 -13.24 -7.41 -46.53
C HIS A 18 -13.40 -8.90 -46.17
N LEU A 19 -12.46 -9.47 -45.39
CA LEU A 19 -12.59 -10.82 -44.82
C LEU A 19 -13.80 -10.95 -43.89
N ILE A 20 -14.00 -9.98 -42.99
CA ILE A 20 -15.12 -9.96 -42.06
C ILE A 20 -16.43 -9.74 -42.81
N GLN A 21 -16.43 -8.85 -43.80
CA GLN A 21 -17.60 -8.63 -44.65
C GLN A 21 -17.99 -9.90 -45.41
N CYS A 22 -17.01 -10.65 -45.94
CA CYS A 22 -17.24 -11.94 -46.60
C CYS A 22 -17.92 -12.97 -45.67
N ILE A 23 -17.57 -12.97 -44.38
CA ILE A 23 -18.19 -13.84 -43.38
C ILE A 23 -19.63 -13.39 -43.12
N LYS A 24 -19.87 -12.09 -42.99
CA LYS A 24 -21.23 -11.52 -42.81
C LYS A 24 -22.14 -11.86 -43.99
N ASP A 25 -21.61 -11.82 -45.20
CA ASP A 25 -22.33 -12.16 -46.45
C ASP A 25 -22.54 -13.68 -46.63
N ASN A 26 -22.10 -14.50 -45.66
CA ASN A 26 -22.17 -15.96 -45.68
C ASN A 26 -21.53 -16.61 -46.94
N ASN A 27 -20.48 -15.99 -47.48
CA ASN A 27 -19.83 -16.45 -48.72
C ASN A 27 -18.63 -17.38 -48.44
N LEU A 28 -18.92 -18.65 -48.17
CA LEU A 28 -17.88 -19.65 -47.84
C LEU A 28 -16.87 -19.88 -48.98
N LYS A 29 -17.27 -19.76 -50.25
CA LYS A 29 -16.35 -19.95 -51.39
C LYS A 29 -15.28 -18.87 -51.40
N LYS A 30 -15.68 -17.60 -51.25
CA LYS A 30 -14.76 -16.45 -51.20
C LYS A 30 -13.96 -16.42 -49.89
N LEU A 31 -14.52 -16.89 -48.78
CA LEU A 31 -13.78 -17.03 -47.53
C LEU A 31 -12.61 -18.02 -47.66
N LYS A 32 -12.82 -19.14 -48.36
CA LYS A 32 -11.76 -20.14 -48.61
C LYS A 32 -10.60 -19.59 -49.43
N THR A 33 -10.85 -18.66 -50.34
CA THR A 33 -9.77 -18.02 -51.12
C THR A 33 -9.01 -16.99 -50.30
N LEU A 34 -9.71 -16.18 -49.50
CA LEU A 34 -9.10 -15.11 -48.70
C LEU A 34 -8.28 -15.63 -47.51
N LEU A 35 -8.69 -16.74 -46.88
CA LEU A 35 -7.96 -17.34 -45.76
C LEU A 35 -6.58 -17.93 -46.14
N ASN A 36 -6.26 -18.08 -47.43
CA ASN A 36 -4.92 -18.49 -47.84
C ASN A 36 -3.89 -17.36 -47.65
N ASP A 37 -4.34 -16.10 -47.69
CA ASP A 37 -3.49 -14.91 -47.56
C ASP A 37 -3.58 -14.29 -46.16
N ASP A 38 -4.73 -14.44 -45.49
CA ASP A 38 -5.03 -13.85 -44.17
C ASP A 38 -4.89 -14.83 -42.99
N ASN A 39 -4.40 -14.36 -41.84
CA ASN A 39 -4.29 -15.18 -40.62
C ASN A 39 -5.66 -15.43 -39.97
N ILE A 40 -6.06 -16.71 -39.83
CA ILE A 40 -7.36 -17.16 -39.28
C ILE A 40 -7.63 -16.72 -37.82
N ASN A 41 -6.57 -16.43 -37.05
CA ASN A 41 -6.66 -16.00 -35.65
C ASN A 41 -6.37 -14.50 -35.45
N GLN A 42 -6.10 -13.75 -36.52
CA GLN A 42 -5.88 -12.32 -36.43
C GLN A 42 -7.22 -11.57 -36.27
N ALA A 43 -7.18 -10.45 -35.54
CA ALA A 43 -8.33 -9.57 -35.37
C ALA A 43 -8.37 -8.51 -36.49
N TYR A 44 -9.54 -8.30 -37.07
CA TYR A 44 -9.78 -7.37 -38.17
C TYR A 44 -10.93 -6.41 -37.85
N PRO A 45 -10.89 -5.16 -38.37
CA PRO A 45 -11.94 -4.17 -38.15
C PRO A 45 -13.36 -4.63 -38.48
N CYS A 46 -14.30 -4.44 -37.55
CA CYS A 46 -15.73 -4.66 -37.72
C CYS A 46 -16.55 -3.48 -37.19
N THR A 47 -17.25 -2.77 -38.07
CA THR A 47 -18.05 -1.59 -37.69
C THR A 47 -19.25 -1.95 -36.82
N GLN A 48 -19.90 -3.09 -37.08
CA GLN A 48 -21.06 -3.55 -36.32
C GLN A 48 -20.72 -3.82 -34.85
N CYS A 49 -19.53 -4.36 -34.58
CA CYS A 49 -19.04 -4.61 -33.23
C CYS A 49 -18.32 -3.39 -32.63
N ASN A 50 -18.02 -2.38 -33.46
CA ASN A 50 -17.10 -1.28 -33.17
C ASN A 50 -15.83 -1.81 -32.46
N ASP A 51 -15.24 -2.86 -33.01
CA ASP A 51 -14.10 -3.60 -32.46
C ASP A 51 -13.33 -4.30 -33.59
N ASN A 52 -12.07 -4.64 -33.34
CA ASN A 52 -11.31 -5.53 -34.19
C ASN A 52 -11.52 -6.97 -33.70
N ILE A 53 -12.18 -7.78 -34.52
CA ILE A 53 -12.65 -9.13 -34.16
C ILE A 53 -12.01 -10.19 -35.06
N THR A 54 -11.90 -11.42 -34.55
CA THR A 54 -11.41 -12.53 -35.36
C THR A 54 -12.48 -13.04 -36.34
N PRO A 55 -12.09 -13.75 -37.41
CA PRO A 55 -13.03 -14.46 -38.29
C PRO A 55 -14.03 -15.35 -37.52
N LEU A 56 -13.58 -16.01 -36.45
CA LEU A 56 -14.44 -16.85 -35.63
C LEU A 56 -15.49 -16.03 -34.86
N ILE A 57 -15.10 -14.89 -34.28
CA ILE A 57 -16.05 -13.96 -33.65
C ILE A 57 -17.05 -13.43 -34.69
N ALA A 58 -16.60 -13.07 -35.89
CA ALA A 58 -17.49 -12.60 -36.95
C ALA A 58 -18.54 -13.64 -37.35
N ALA A 59 -18.16 -14.93 -37.38
CA ALA A 59 -19.10 -16.02 -37.65
C ALA A 59 -20.16 -16.15 -36.54
N VAL A 60 -19.79 -15.96 -35.27
CA VAL A 60 -20.73 -15.95 -34.13
C VAL A 60 -21.68 -14.76 -34.22
N VAL A 61 -21.14 -13.55 -34.44
CA VAL A 61 -21.91 -12.30 -34.54
C VAL A 61 -22.90 -12.34 -35.71
N SER A 62 -22.52 -12.96 -36.82
CA SER A 62 -23.37 -13.09 -38.01
C SER A 62 -24.26 -14.33 -37.97
N HIS A 63 -24.21 -15.12 -36.89
CA HIS A 63 -24.95 -16.37 -36.71
C HIS A 63 -24.73 -17.40 -37.84
N ASN A 64 -23.54 -17.38 -38.45
CA ASN A 64 -23.19 -18.24 -39.57
C ASN A 64 -22.56 -19.56 -39.10
N GLU A 65 -23.41 -20.52 -38.75
CA GLU A 65 -23.00 -21.83 -38.22
C GLU A 65 -22.03 -22.59 -39.13
N ARG A 66 -22.32 -22.59 -40.44
CA ARG A 66 -21.51 -23.29 -41.45
C ARG A 66 -20.08 -22.75 -41.49
N ILE A 67 -19.93 -21.42 -41.43
CA ILE A 67 -18.63 -20.76 -41.41
C ILE A 67 -17.92 -20.98 -40.07
N CYS A 68 -18.64 -20.86 -38.95
CA CYS A 68 -18.09 -21.13 -37.62
C CYS A 68 -17.49 -22.55 -37.54
N SER A 69 -18.26 -23.56 -37.96
CA SER A 69 -17.81 -24.96 -37.98
C SER A 69 -16.60 -25.16 -38.89
N PHE A 70 -16.60 -24.52 -40.07
CA PHE A 70 -15.46 -24.57 -40.99
C PHE A 70 -14.19 -23.93 -40.39
N LEU A 71 -14.31 -22.77 -39.75
CA LEU A 71 -13.17 -22.06 -39.14
C LEU A 71 -12.56 -22.89 -38.00
N LEU A 72 -13.39 -23.48 -37.14
CA LEU A 72 -12.93 -24.38 -36.06
C LEU A 72 -12.21 -25.61 -36.62
N GLN A 73 -12.77 -26.25 -37.67
CA GLN A 73 -12.10 -27.37 -38.36
C GLN A 73 -10.76 -26.98 -38.99
N LYS A 74 -10.59 -25.72 -39.39
CA LYS A 74 -9.35 -25.18 -39.94
C LYS A 74 -8.35 -24.70 -38.88
N GLY A 75 -8.63 -24.93 -37.60
CA GLY A 75 -7.72 -24.61 -36.50
C GLY A 75 -7.85 -23.19 -35.96
N ALA A 76 -8.98 -22.52 -36.20
CA ALA A 76 -9.32 -21.30 -35.47
C ALA A 76 -9.38 -21.62 -33.96
N LYS A 77 -8.63 -20.87 -33.16
CA LYS A 77 -8.55 -21.08 -31.72
C LYS A 77 -9.77 -20.40 -31.06
N PRO A 78 -10.55 -21.12 -30.22
CA PRO A 78 -11.82 -20.62 -29.70
C PRO A 78 -11.69 -19.55 -28.60
N ASP A 79 -10.49 -19.36 -28.03
CA ASP A 79 -10.23 -18.39 -26.96
C ASP A 79 -9.49 -17.13 -27.43
N VAL A 80 -9.27 -16.96 -28.74
CA VAL A 80 -8.61 -15.76 -29.25
C VAL A 80 -9.53 -14.56 -29.09
N THR A 81 -9.02 -13.54 -28.41
CA THR A 81 -9.78 -12.35 -28.06
C THR A 81 -9.84 -11.32 -29.19
N SER A 82 -10.88 -10.49 -29.19
CA SER A 82 -10.91 -9.23 -29.93
C SER A 82 -9.88 -8.22 -29.38
N GLN A 83 -9.73 -7.07 -30.02
CA GLN A 83 -8.87 -5.99 -29.50
C GLN A 83 -9.34 -5.48 -28.14
N LYS A 84 -10.64 -5.55 -27.85
CA LYS A 84 -11.20 -5.25 -26.52
C LYS A 84 -11.00 -6.38 -25.50
N GLY A 85 -10.28 -7.44 -25.85
CA GLY A 85 -10.01 -8.54 -24.94
C GLY A 85 -11.19 -9.52 -24.77
N LEU A 86 -12.20 -9.53 -25.64
CA LEU A 86 -13.39 -10.39 -25.52
C LEU A 86 -13.28 -11.66 -26.39
N THR A 87 -13.60 -12.84 -25.85
CA THR A 87 -13.58 -14.12 -26.60
C THR A 87 -14.86 -14.36 -27.40
N PRO A 88 -14.88 -15.29 -28.38
CA PRO A 88 -16.10 -15.76 -29.04
C PRO A 88 -17.28 -16.06 -28.11
N LEU A 89 -17.02 -16.66 -26.93
CA LEU A 89 -18.08 -16.95 -25.94
C LEU A 89 -18.77 -15.68 -25.39
N HIS A 90 -18.06 -14.56 -25.26
CA HIS A 90 -18.69 -13.27 -24.88
C HIS A 90 -19.66 -12.81 -25.97
N TYR A 91 -19.22 -12.90 -27.22
CA TYR A 91 -20.00 -12.44 -28.36
C TYR A 91 -21.28 -13.23 -28.55
N VAL A 92 -21.38 -14.48 -28.10
CA VAL A 92 -22.65 -15.23 -28.13
C VAL A 92 -23.76 -14.47 -27.41
N SER A 93 -23.48 -13.89 -26.23
CA SER A 93 -24.47 -13.11 -25.48
C SER A 93 -24.61 -11.68 -26.01
N LEU A 94 -23.50 -11.02 -26.37
CA LEU A 94 -23.51 -9.64 -26.89
C LEU A 94 -24.27 -9.51 -28.21
N SER A 95 -24.12 -10.48 -29.12
CA SER A 95 -24.83 -10.49 -30.40
C SER A 95 -26.13 -11.29 -30.37
N ARG A 96 -26.55 -11.79 -29.19
CA ARG A 96 -27.68 -12.70 -29.03
C ARG A 96 -27.66 -13.93 -29.96
N ALA A 97 -26.48 -14.51 -30.19
CA ALA A 97 -26.34 -15.69 -31.03
C ALA A 97 -27.05 -16.93 -30.43
N PRO A 98 -27.51 -17.87 -31.29
CA PRO A 98 -28.13 -19.12 -30.85
C PRO A 98 -27.24 -19.95 -29.91
N LEU A 99 -27.86 -20.71 -29.00
CA LEU A 99 -27.17 -21.51 -27.98
C LEU A 99 -26.16 -22.50 -28.58
N LEU A 100 -26.41 -23.02 -29.79
CA LEU A 100 -25.53 -23.93 -30.51
C LEU A 100 -24.09 -23.41 -30.66
N PHE A 101 -23.90 -22.08 -30.70
CA PHE A 101 -22.56 -21.49 -30.81
C PHE A 101 -21.77 -21.69 -29.51
N VAL A 102 -22.42 -21.64 -28.34
CA VAL A 102 -21.79 -21.98 -27.06
C VAL A 102 -21.33 -23.43 -27.09
N GLU A 103 -22.23 -24.33 -27.51
CA GLU A 103 -21.97 -25.78 -27.57
C GLU A 103 -20.78 -26.09 -28.48
N LYS A 104 -20.78 -25.56 -29.72
CA LYS A 104 -19.66 -25.76 -30.66
C LYS A 104 -18.33 -25.18 -30.18
N LEU A 105 -18.36 -24.01 -29.55
CA LEU A 105 -17.14 -23.41 -28.99
C LEU A 105 -16.59 -24.26 -27.85
N LEU A 106 -17.45 -24.76 -26.96
CA LEU A 106 -17.05 -25.66 -25.86
C LEU A 106 -16.58 -27.02 -26.37
N GLU A 107 -17.22 -27.60 -27.39
CA GLU A 107 -16.75 -28.81 -28.10
C GLU A 107 -15.36 -28.61 -28.69
N ALA A 108 -15.08 -27.40 -29.19
CA ALA A 108 -13.74 -26.99 -29.65
C ALA A 108 -12.76 -26.67 -28.51
N LYS A 109 -13.12 -26.96 -27.24
CA LYS A 109 -12.34 -26.73 -26.02
C LYS A 109 -12.14 -25.24 -25.66
N ALA A 110 -13.11 -24.38 -25.98
CA ALA A 110 -13.14 -23.02 -25.44
C ALA A 110 -13.12 -23.06 -23.90
N ASN A 111 -12.35 -22.17 -23.27
CA ASN A 111 -12.40 -22.01 -21.83
C ASN A 111 -13.73 -21.33 -21.44
N PRO A 112 -14.59 -21.97 -20.63
CA PRO A 112 -15.89 -21.41 -20.25
C PRO A 112 -15.78 -20.11 -19.42
N ASN A 113 -14.62 -19.85 -18.81
CA ASN A 113 -14.30 -18.60 -18.12
C ASN A 113 -13.70 -17.51 -19.04
N GLY A 114 -13.41 -17.84 -20.30
CA GLY A 114 -12.68 -16.99 -21.23
C GLY A 114 -11.16 -16.97 -20.98
N TRP A 115 -10.48 -15.88 -21.38
CA TRP A 115 -9.03 -15.74 -21.34
C TRP A 115 -8.57 -14.66 -20.36
N ALA A 116 -7.95 -15.05 -19.23
CA ALA A 116 -7.84 -14.26 -18.01
C ALA A 116 -6.98 -12.97 -18.02
N LEU A 117 -6.22 -12.66 -19.07
CA LEU A 117 -5.21 -11.58 -19.00
C LEU A 117 -5.73 -10.17 -19.29
N LEU A 118 -6.88 -10.01 -19.95
CA LEU A 118 -7.32 -8.71 -20.50
C LEU A 118 -8.85 -8.48 -20.52
N GLN A 119 -9.68 -9.37 -19.96
CA GLN A 119 -11.14 -9.24 -20.09
C GLN A 119 -11.76 -8.48 -18.90
N PRO A 120 -12.70 -7.55 -19.15
CA PRO A 120 -13.41 -6.85 -18.07
C PRO A 120 -14.47 -7.71 -17.38
N PHE A 121 -15.00 -8.72 -18.07
CA PHE A 121 -16.07 -9.61 -17.62
C PHE A 121 -15.78 -11.04 -18.08
N THR A 122 -16.38 -12.04 -17.43
CA THR A 122 -16.40 -13.43 -17.93
C THR A 122 -17.59 -13.67 -18.86
N PRO A 123 -17.55 -14.71 -19.73
CA PRO A 123 -18.69 -15.03 -20.60
C PRO A 123 -19.99 -15.27 -19.84
N LEU A 124 -19.89 -15.89 -18.65
CA LEU A 124 -21.03 -16.15 -17.77
C LEU A 124 -21.64 -14.84 -17.24
N GLN A 125 -20.80 -13.92 -16.76
CA GLN A 125 -21.25 -12.61 -16.28
C GLN A 125 -21.92 -11.82 -17.40
N THR A 126 -21.32 -11.80 -18.60
CA THR A 126 -21.93 -11.17 -19.78
C THR A 126 -23.28 -11.78 -20.11
N ALA A 127 -23.41 -13.11 -20.08
CA ALA A 127 -24.67 -13.80 -20.33
C ALA A 127 -25.75 -13.47 -19.29
N ALA A 128 -25.42 -13.41 -18.01
CA ALA A 128 -26.38 -13.05 -16.96
C ALA A 128 -26.85 -11.59 -17.09
N ILE A 129 -25.95 -10.65 -17.41
CA ILE A 129 -26.28 -9.24 -17.64
C ILE A 129 -27.20 -9.06 -18.85
N HIS A 130 -27.06 -9.91 -19.88
CA HIS A 130 -27.84 -9.87 -21.11
C HIS A 130 -29.11 -10.75 -21.09
N ASP A 131 -29.49 -11.24 -19.91
CA ASP A 131 -30.64 -12.12 -19.70
C ASP A 131 -30.61 -13.39 -20.59
N ARG A 132 -29.44 -14.01 -20.68
CA ARG A 132 -29.19 -15.26 -21.42
C ARG A 132 -29.06 -16.44 -20.44
N GLU A 133 -30.16 -16.76 -19.76
CA GLU A 133 -30.21 -17.88 -18.79
C GLU A 133 -29.83 -19.23 -19.43
N ASP A 134 -30.20 -19.42 -20.71
CA ASP A 134 -29.83 -20.58 -21.53
C ASP A 134 -28.31 -20.76 -21.63
N VAL A 135 -27.60 -19.67 -21.93
CA VAL A 135 -26.14 -19.63 -22.03
C VAL A 135 -25.49 -19.82 -20.65
N VAL A 136 -26.00 -19.14 -19.62
CA VAL A 136 -25.49 -19.31 -18.24
C VAL A 136 -25.60 -20.78 -17.80
N LYS A 137 -26.72 -21.45 -18.08
CA LYS A 137 -26.91 -22.86 -17.72
C LYS A 137 -25.84 -23.76 -18.37
N VAL A 138 -25.55 -23.56 -19.66
CA VAL A 138 -24.55 -24.35 -20.39
C VAL A 138 -23.14 -24.04 -19.88
N LEU A 139 -22.79 -22.77 -19.69
CA LEU A 139 -21.48 -22.37 -19.18
C LEU A 139 -21.22 -22.91 -17.76
N VAL A 140 -22.21 -22.84 -16.86
CA VAL A 140 -22.13 -23.43 -15.52
C VAL A 140 -21.91 -24.94 -15.60
N SER A 141 -22.63 -25.62 -16.50
CA SER A 141 -22.47 -27.08 -16.71
C SER A 141 -21.10 -27.44 -17.29
N ALA A 142 -20.49 -26.52 -18.05
CA ALA A 142 -19.15 -26.64 -18.60
C ALA A 142 -18.03 -26.27 -17.62
N GLY A 143 -18.35 -25.84 -16.39
CA GLY A 143 -17.37 -25.49 -15.35
C GLY A 143 -16.99 -24.01 -15.28
N ALA A 144 -17.80 -23.10 -15.86
CA ALA A 144 -17.63 -21.66 -15.63
C ALA A 144 -17.78 -21.32 -14.14
N LEU A 145 -16.84 -20.54 -13.60
CA LEU A 145 -16.88 -20.02 -12.25
C LEU A 145 -17.98 -18.97 -12.12
N VAL A 146 -18.82 -19.12 -11.10
CA VAL A 146 -19.89 -18.17 -10.81
C VAL A 146 -19.37 -17.17 -9.79
N THR A 147 -19.05 -15.97 -10.24
CA THR A 147 -18.48 -14.90 -9.40
C THR A 147 -19.20 -13.58 -9.65
N LEU A 148 -19.24 -12.73 -8.61
CA LEU A 148 -19.71 -11.35 -8.73
C LEU A 148 -18.62 -10.46 -9.32
N LEU A 149 -19.02 -9.30 -9.82
CA LEU A 149 -18.13 -8.29 -10.34
C LEU A 149 -17.41 -7.59 -9.20
N THR A 150 -16.09 -7.54 -9.28
CA THR A 150 -15.20 -6.92 -8.30
C THR A 150 -14.76 -5.49 -8.70
N ILE A 151 -14.75 -5.19 -10.00
CA ILE A 151 -14.35 -3.89 -10.57
C ILE A 151 -15.37 -2.81 -10.16
N ASN A 152 -14.88 -1.68 -9.64
CA ASN A 152 -15.73 -0.57 -9.20
C ASN A 152 -16.12 0.35 -10.36
N TYR A 153 -17.37 0.26 -10.82
CA TYR A 153 -17.94 1.11 -11.88
C TYR A 153 -19.45 1.36 -11.63
N PRO A 154 -20.06 2.40 -12.25
CA PRO A 154 -21.37 2.95 -11.84
C PRO A 154 -22.53 1.95 -11.77
N GLU A 155 -22.48 0.86 -12.55
CA GLU A 155 -23.56 -0.13 -12.64
C GLU A 155 -23.23 -1.48 -11.99
N ARG A 156 -22.10 -1.59 -11.27
CA ARG A 156 -21.67 -2.84 -10.61
C ARG A 156 -22.78 -3.46 -9.76
N SER A 157 -23.47 -2.64 -8.96
CA SER A 157 -24.57 -3.08 -8.08
C SER A 157 -25.74 -3.68 -8.87
N THR A 158 -26.12 -3.06 -9.98
CA THR A 158 -27.19 -3.53 -10.86
C THR A 158 -26.80 -4.84 -11.54
N ASN A 159 -25.58 -4.92 -12.09
CA ASN A 159 -25.11 -6.13 -12.79
C ASN A 159 -24.92 -7.32 -11.84
N ASN A 160 -24.43 -7.09 -10.62
CA ASN A 160 -24.37 -8.13 -9.59
C ASN A 160 -25.76 -8.63 -9.22
N LYS A 161 -26.79 -7.77 -9.16
CA LYS A 161 -28.17 -8.21 -8.97
C LYS A 161 -28.65 -9.10 -10.12
N CYS A 162 -28.32 -8.77 -11.38
CA CYS A 162 -28.66 -9.62 -12.52
C CYS A 162 -28.04 -11.00 -12.38
N ILE A 163 -26.74 -11.09 -12.08
CA ILE A 163 -26.02 -12.36 -11.88
C ILE A 163 -26.67 -13.19 -10.77
N ILE A 164 -26.92 -12.58 -9.60
CA ILE A 164 -27.59 -13.22 -8.45
C ILE A 164 -28.96 -13.76 -8.86
N GLN A 165 -29.77 -12.94 -9.54
CA GLN A 165 -31.12 -13.31 -9.95
C GLN A 165 -31.12 -14.48 -10.95
N THR A 166 -30.24 -14.47 -11.94
CA THR A 166 -30.11 -15.56 -12.92
C THR A 166 -29.74 -16.87 -12.24
N VAL A 167 -28.79 -16.84 -11.29
CA VAL A 167 -28.37 -18.03 -10.53
C VAL A 167 -29.52 -18.56 -9.67
N HIS A 168 -30.28 -17.68 -9.00
CA HIS A 168 -31.47 -18.09 -8.24
C HIS A 168 -32.59 -18.64 -9.13
N ASN A 169 -32.79 -18.09 -10.32
CA ASN A 169 -33.75 -18.63 -11.29
C ASN A 169 -33.38 -20.06 -11.72
N LEU A 170 -32.10 -20.30 -12.03
CA LEU A 170 -31.59 -21.64 -12.32
C LEU A 170 -31.75 -22.59 -11.13
N ALA A 171 -31.51 -22.12 -9.90
CA ALA A 171 -31.74 -22.90 -8.69
C ALA A 171 -33.21 -23.31 -8.53
N ARG A 172 -34.17 -22.38 -8.73
CA ARG A 172 -35.62 -22.66 -8.71
C ARG A 172 -36.04 -23.68 -9.78
N LYS A 173 -35.36 -23.69 -10.93
CA LYS A 173 -35.54 -24.66 -12.02
C LYS A 173 -34.84 -26.00 -11.76
N GLY A 174 -34.32 -26.25 -10.55
CA GLY A 174 -33.75 -27.52 -10.13
C GLY A 174 -32.24 -27.66 -10.33
N ASN A 175 -31.52 -26.59 -10.69
CA ASN A 175 -30.05 -26.64 -10.79
C ASN A 175 -29.42 -26.70 -9.39
N LYS A 176 -28.97 -27.90 -8.99
CA LYS A 176 -28.35 -28.16 -7.69
C LYS A 176 -27.07 -27.35 -7.44
N LEU A 177 -26.28 -27.11 -8.49
CA LEU A 177 -25.02 -26.35 -8.40
C LEU A 177 -25.33 -24.88 -8.08
N CYS A 178 -26.24 -24.26 -8.83
CA CYS A 178 -26.71 -22.90 -8.60
C CYS A 178 -27.39 -22.75 -7.22
N SER A 179 -28.14 -23.76 -6.76
CA SER A 179 -28.75 -23.73 -5.42
C SER A 179 -27.72 -23.62 -4.30
N LYS A 180 -26.57 -24.30 -4.42
CA LYS A 180 -25.49 -24.18 -3.44
C LYS A 180 -24.76 -22.84 -3.57
N ILE A 181 -24.40 -22.45 -4.80
CA ILE A 181 -23.67 -21.21 -5.09
C ILE A 181 -24.46 -19.97 -4.67
N GLY A 182 -25.80 -19.98 -4.82
CA GLY A 182 -26.66 -18.84 -4.48
C GLY A 182 -26.42 -18.31 -3.07
N HIS A 183 -26.25 -19.20 -2.08
CA HIS A 183 -25.93 -18.81 -0.71
C HIS A 183 -24.65 -17.97 -0.58
N PHE A 184 -23.64 -18.25 -1.40
CA PHE A 184 -22.38 -17.52 -1.38
C PHE A 184 -22.47 -16.18 -2.10
N LEU A 185 -23.27 -16.09 -3.17
CA LEU A 185 -23.52 -14.83 -3.85
C LEU A 185 -24.34 -13.86 -3.00
N ASP A 186 -25.23 -14.38 -2.15
CA ASP A 186 -26.02 -13.59 -1.21
C ASP A 186 -25.16 -13.06 -0.04
N LEU A 187 -24.03 -13.71 0.26
CA LEU A 187 -23.15 -13.37 1.38
C LEU A 187 -22.44 -12.03 1.19
N GLU A 188 -21.88 -11.76 0.01
CA GLU A 188 -21.09 -10.53 -0.23
C GLU A 188 -21.93 -9.25 -0.03
N PRO A 189 -23.14 -9.11 -0.62
CA PRO A 189 -24.01 -7.97 -0.33
C PRO A 189 -24.46 -7.90 1.14
N ALA A 190 -24.64 -9.04 1.81
CA ALA A 190 -25.02 -9.06 3.22
C ALA A 190 -23.90 -8.54 4.13
N VAL A 191 -22.66 -8.96 3.88
CA VAL A 191 -21.47 -8.47 4.60
C VAL A 191 -21.28 -6.96 4.42
N GLN A 192 -21.59 -6.42 3.24
CA GLN A 192 -21.48 -4.99 2.95
C GLN A 192 -22.56 -4.13 3.64
N ARG A 193 -23.78 -4.65 3.80
CA ARG A 193 -24.93 -3.86 4.27
C ARG A 193 -25.26 -4.04 5.74
N ASN A 194 -24.91 -5.19 6.31
CA ASN A 194 -25.37 -5.60 7.62
C ASN A 194 -24.21 -5.67 8.62
N GLN A 195 -24.55 -5.57 9.90
CA GLN A 195 -23.61 -5.85 10.98
C GLN A 195 -23.32 -7.35 11.07
N PRO A 196 -22.15 -7.77 11.59
CA PRO A 196 -21.80 -9.18 11.74
C PRO A 196 -22.88 -10.02 12.44
N GLU A 197 -23.59 -9.47 13.41
CA GLU A 197 -24.71 -10.08 14.13
C GLU A 197 -25.78 -10.62 13.18
N GLU A 198 -26.26 -9.76 12.28
CA GLU A 198 -27.33 -10.10 11.35
C GLU A 198 -26.85 -11.04 10.24
N VAL A 199 -25.60 -10.91 9.79
CA VAL A 199 -25.01 -11.85 8.83
C VAL A 199 -24.94 -13.25 9.44
N PHE A 200 -24.45 -13.38 10.66
CA PHE A 200 -24.36 -14.69 11.32
C PHE A 200 -25.74 -15.31 11.57
N LYS A 201 -26.73 -14.50 11.92
CA LYS A 201 -28.12 -14.94 12.07
C LYS A 201 -28.74 -15.40 10.75
N THR A 202 -28.43 -14.72 9.65
CA THR A 202 -28.99 -15.00 8.32
C THR A 202 -28.41 -16.30 7.73
N PHE A 203 -27.10 -16.52 7.90
CA PHE A 203 -26.37 -17.63 7.29
C PHE A 203 -26.08 -18.80 8.25
N ASP A 204 -26.68 -18.82 9.43
CA ASP A 204 -26.43 -19.78 10.51
C ASP A 204 -26.42 -21.24 10.03
N ARG A 205 -27.41 -21.63 9.22
CA ARG A 205 -27.54 -23.01 8.71
C ARG A 205 -26.57 -23.35 7.58
N GLN A 206 -25.94 -22.35 6.97
CA GLN A 206 -25.06 -22.49 5.80
C GLN A 206 -23.59 -22.24 6.12
N MET A 207 -23.23 -21.93 7.37
CA MET A 207 -21.86 -21.57 7.76
C MET A 207 -20.79 -22.58 7.32
N LEU A 208 -21.10 -23.88 7.44
CA LEU A 208 -20.21 -24.99 7.03
C LEU A 208 -20.53 -25.56 5.65
N LEU A 209 -21.41 -24.93 4.88
CA LEU A 209 -21.72 -25.34 3.51
C LEU A 209 -20.45 -25.19 2.66
N GLU A 210 -20.08 -26.24 1.94
CA GLU A 210 -18.94 -26.24 1.02
C GLU A 210 -19.33 -25.64 -0.33
N HIS A 211 -18.55 -24.66 -0.80
CA HIS A 211 -18.70 -24.08 -2.12
C HIS A 211 -18.30 -25.10 -3.18
N PRO A 212 -19.18 -25.42 -4.14
CA PRO A 212 -18.98 -26.55 -5.03
C PRO A 212 -17.87 -26.36 -6.08
N GLN A 213 -17.36 -25.14 -6.29
CA GLN A 213 -16.32 -24.86 -7.30
C GLN A 213 -14.95 -24.52 -6.72
N ASN A 214 -14.88 -24.02 -5.48
CA ASN A 214 -13.62 -23.55 -4.87
C ASN A 214 -13.37 -24.21 -3.50
N HIS A 215 -14.33 -25.01 -3.04
CA HIS A 215 -14.30 -25.79 -1.82
C HIS A 215 -14.15 -24.97 -0.53
N LEU A 216 -14.32 -23.65 -0.54
CA LEU A 216 -14.38 -22.83 0.68
C LEU A 216 -15.77 -22.93 1.33
N THR A 217 -15.81 -22.73 2.64
CA THR A 217 -17.05 -22.61 3.41
C THR A 217 -17.39 -21.14 3.68
N ILE A 218 -18.65 -20.84 4.00
CA ILE A 218 -19.07 -19.47 4.35
C ILE A 218 -18.23 -18.95 5.52
N ILE A 219 -17.97 -19.78 6.52
CA ILE A 219 -17.18 -19.37 7.67
C ILE A 219 -15.74 -18.97 7.31
N GLU A 220 -15.11 -19.65 6.36
CA GLU A 220 -13.77 -19.31 5.84
C GLU A 220 -13.77 -17.99 5.06
N ILE A 221 -14.85 -17.72 4.31
CA ILE A 221 -15.02 -16.43 3.62
C ILE A 221 -15.21 -15.30 4.65
N LEU A 222 -16.01 -15.52 5.71
CA LEU A 222 -16.20 -14.55 6.78
C LEU A 222 -14.91 -14.25 7.56
N PHE A 223 -14.05 -15.26 7.77
CA PHE A 223 -12.74 -15.08 8.40
C PHE A 223 -11.81 -14.14 7.63
N THR A 224 -11.97 -14.09 6.31
CA THR A 224 -11.11 -13.35 5.39
C THR A 224 -11.69 -12.00 4.96
N VAL A 225 -12.84 -11.60 5.52
CA VAL A 225 -13.41 -10.26 5.32
C VAL A 225 -12.41 -9.18 5.75
N THR A 226 -12.21 -8.19 4.88
CA THR A 226 -11.37 -7.02 5.11
C THR A 226 -12.19 -5.79 5.46
N GLY A 227 -11.57 -4.78 6.07
CA GLY A 227 -12.22 -3.50 6.43
C GLY A 227 -12.47 -3.33 7.94
N PRO A 228 -13.24 -2.31 8.36
CA PRO A 228 -13.37 -1.92 9.77
C PRO A 228 -14.00 -2.99 10.67
N ASN A 229 -14.78 -3.91 10.09
CA ASN A 229 -15.41 -5.02 10.82
C ASN A 229 -14.63 -6.34 10.72
N ALA A 230 -13.45 -6.37 10.09
CA ALA A 230 -12.70 -7.60 9.85
C ALA A 230 -12.41 -8.40 11.13
N GLU A 231 -11.99 -7.72 12.20
CA GLU A 231 -11.73 -8.36 13.49
C GLU A 231 -13.01 -8.90 14.14
N LYS A 232 -14.13 -8.17 14.02
CA LYS A 232 -15.42 -8.62 14.52
C LYS A 232 -15.88 -9.90 13.82
N TYR A 233 -15.75 -9.97 12.50
CA TYR A 233 -16.08 -11.19 11.75
C TYR A 233 -15.22 -12.38 12.18
N ARG A 234 -13.89 -12.19 12.33
CA ARG A 234 -13.00 -13.27 12.82
C ARG A 234 -13.38 -13.75 14.22
N ASN A 235 -13.58 -12.83 15.16
CA ASN A 235 -13.93 -13.17 16.54
C ASN A 235 -15.29 -13.89 16.60
N LYS A 236 -16.25 -13.43 15.80
CA LYS A 236 -17.59 -14.02 15.74
C LYS A 236 -17.60 -15.38 15.04
N SER A 237 -16.75 -15.61 14.03
CA SER A 237 -16.57 -16.94 13.42
C SER A 237 -16.05 -17.95 14.43
N VAL A 238 -15.01 -17.59 15.21
CA VAL A 238 -14.50 -18.44 16.30
C VAL A 238 -15.58 -18.70 17.34
N GLN A 239 -16.28 -17.64 17.77
CA GLN A 239 -17.34 -17.74 18.76
C GLN A 239 -18.46 -18.66 18.29
N TRP A 240 -18.95 -18.49 17.05
CA TRP A 240 -20.01 -19.33 16.49
C TRP A 240 -19.62 -20.81 16.42
N LEU A 241 -18.38 -21.12 16.01
CA LEU A 241 -17.89 -22.51 16.00
C LEU A 241 -17.92 -23.14 17.40
N LYS A 242 -17.59 -22.37 18.44
CA LYS A 242 -17.60 -22.81 19.84
C LYS A 242 -19.02 -22.96 20.37
N ASP A 243 -19.84 -21.95 20.19
CA ASP A 243 -21.22 -21.90 20.70
C ASP A 243 -22.11 -22.98 20.06
N THR A 244 -21.84 -23.35 18.80
CA THR A 244 -22.56 -24.41 18.08
C THR A 244 -21.91 -25.79 18.18
N ASN A 245 -20.81 -25.93 18.95
CA ASN A 245 -20.04 -27.17 19.08
C ASN A 245 -19.57 -27.78 17.75
N ASN A 246 -19.25 -26.92 16.77
CA ASN A 246 -18.90 -27.32 15.41
C ASN A 246 -17.40 -27.30 15.10
N VAL A 247 -16.55 -26.97 16.08
CA VAL A 247 -15.08 -26.89 15.92
C VAL A 247 -14.51 -28.17 15.29
N ASN A 248 -14.84 -29.35 15.85
CA ASN A 248 -14.31 -30.63 15.36
C ASN A 248 -14.84 -30.99 13.98
N THR A 249 -16.11 -30.69 13.71
CA THR A 249 -16.74 -30.87 12.39
C THR A 249 -16.05 -30.02 11.33
N TYR A 250 -15.74 -28.76 11.67
CA TYR A 250 -15.00 -27.85 10.80
C TYR A 250 -13.60 -28.39 10.51
N ILE A 251 -12.83 -28.76 11.54
CA ILE A 251 -11.48 -29.32 11.38
C ILE A 251 -11.49 -30.57 10.48
N GLY A 252 -12.42 -31.51 10.73
CA GLY A 252 -12.55 -32.71 9.90
C GLY A 252 -12.93 -32.40 8.45
N SER A 253 -13.82 -31.43 8.23
CA SER A 253 -14.20 -30.98 6.89
C SER A 253 -13.01 -30.40 6.12
N VAL A 254 -12.20 -29.55 6.76
CA VAL A 254 -11.02 -28.91 6.17
C VAL A 254 -10.05 -29.94 5.58
N VAL A 255 -9.72 -30.99 6.34
CA VAL A 255 -8.83 -32.09 5.90
C VAL A 255 -9.31 -32.73 4.59
N SER A 256 -10.61 -33.01 4.49
CA SER A 256 -11.19 -33.68 3.31
C SER A 256 -11.23 -32.81 2.04
N ARG A 257 -11.16 -31.48 2.21
CA ARG A 257 -11.31 -30.50 1.12
C ARG A 257 -9.97 -30.01 0.56
N PHE A 258 -8.92 -29.96 1.37
CA PHE A 258 -7.60 -29.43 0.96
C PHE A 258 -7.06 -29.99 -0.38
N PRO A 259 -7.15 -31.29 -0.69
CA PRO A 259 -6.67 -31.82 -1.98
C PRO A 259 -7.42 -31.29 -3.21
N LYS A 260 -8.62 -30.72 -3.02
CA LYS A 260 -9.50 -30.24 -4.09
C LYS A 260 -9.39 -28.73 -4.32
N MET A 261 -8.73 -28.00 -3.41
CA MET A 261 -8.69 -26.54 -3.43
C MET A 261 -7.65 -26.00 -4.43
N SER A 262 -7.96 -24.85 -5.03
CA SER A 262 -6.95 -24.04 -5.73
C SER A 262 -5.95 -23.45 -4.71
N GLN A 263 -4.79 -23.01 -5.18
CA GLN A 263 -3.76 -22.44 -4.29
C GLN A 263 -4.22 -21.20 -3.54
N GLU A 264 -5.03 -20.36 -4.20
CA GLU A 264 -5.60 -19.15 -3.58
C GLU A 264 -6.58 -19.49 -2.46
N CYS A 265 -7.49 -20.45 -2.71
CA CYS A 265 -8.44 -20.90 -1.70
C CYS A 265 -7.76 -21.66 -0.55
N LEU A 266 -6.69 -22.40 -0.85
CA LEU A 266 -5.91 -23.11 0.14
C LEU A 266 -5.29 -22.15 1.17
N TYR A 267 -4.76 -21.01 0.73
CA TYR A 267 -4.27 -19.96 1.64
C TYR A 267 -5.36 -19.51 2.61
N GLN A 268 -6.54 -19.16 2.10
CA GLN A 268 -7.66 -18.67 2.92
C GLN A 268 -8.11 -19.71 3.95
N ALA A 269 -8.18 -20.98 3.54
CA ALA A 269 -8.55 -22.07 4.43
C ALA A 269 -7.51 -22.35 5.51
N ILE A 270 -6.21 -22.30 5.17
CA ILE A 270 -5.12 -22.49 6.15
C ILE A 270 -5.09 -21.33 7.17
N VAL A 271 -5.27 -20.08 6.73
CA VAL A 271 -5.34 -18.92 7.64
C VAL A 271 -6.52 -19.04 8.61
N SER A 272 -7.69 -19.45 8.10
CA SER A 272 -8.89 -19.67 8.92
C SER A 272 -8.67 -20.81 9.92
N LEU A 273 -8.11 -21.93 9.46
CA LEU A 273 -7.77 -23.08 10.29
C LEU A 273 -6.78 -22.69 11.40
N TYR A 274 -5.70 -22.00 11.07
CA TYR A 274 -4.70 -21.53 12.04
C TYR A 274 -5.35 -20.69 13.15
N ALA A 275 -6.21 -19.74 12.79
CA ALA A 275 -6.93 -18.91 13.74
C ALA A 275 -7.82 -19.74 14.67
N VAL A 276 -8.57 -20.72 14.13
CA VAL A 276 -9.41 -21.63 14.92
C VAL A 276 -8.54 -22.46 15.87
N LEU A 277 -7.47 -23.08 15.39
CA LEU A 277 -6.55 -23.90 16.19
C LEU A 277 -5.86 -23.10 17.30
N CYS A 278 -5.60 -21.81 17.10
CA CYS A 278 -5.09 -20.94 18.16
C CYS A 278 -6.06 -20.81 19.34
N THR A 279 -7.35 -21.06 19.14
CA THR A 279 -8.40 -20.87 20.16
C THR A 279 -8.90 -22.16 20.83
N VAL A 280 -8.53 -23.34 20.31
CA VAL A 280 -8.87 -24.63 20.92
C VAL A 280 -7.91 -24.97 22.05
N GLU A 281 -8.38 -25.67 23.09
CA GLU A 281 -7.50 -26.13 24.17
C GLU A 281 -6.69 -27.36 23.75
N GLU A 282 -7.35 -28.32 23.09
CA GLU A 282 -6.76 -29.59 22.67
C GLU A 282 -7.21 -29.96 21.26
N ILE A 283 -6.34 -30.64 20.51
CA ILE A 283 -6.62 -31.21 19.19
C ILE A 283 -6.61 -32.73 19.32
N LEU A 284 -7.66 -33.39 18.83
CA LEU A 284 -7.77 -34.85 18.84
C LEU A 284 -6.67 -35.47 17.96
N ASN A 285 -6.09 -36.58 18.43
CA ASN A 285 -4.94 -37.22 17.78
C ASN A 285 -5.19 -37.54 16.30
N ASP A 286 -6.32 -38.17 15.97
CA ASP A 286 -6.67 -38.54 14.58
C ASP A 286 -6.77 -37.31 13.66
N GLN A 287 -7.30 -36.20 14.18
CA GLN A 287 -7.39 -34.94 13.44
C GLN A 287 -6.02 -34.29 13.28
N ALA A 288 -5.19 -34.31 14.32
CA ALA A 288 -3.83 -33.78 14.28
C ALA A 288 -2.99 -34.53 13.23
N CYS A 289 -3.00 -35.87 13.25
CA CYS A 289 -2.31 -36.71 12.28
C CYS A 289 -2.77 -36.38 10.85
N ALA A 290 -4.08 -36.31 10.61
CA ALA A 290 -4.61 -36.01 9.29
C ALA A 290 -4.21 -34.61 8.80
N LEU A 291 -4.29 -33.59 9.67
CA LEU A 291 -3.84 -32.24 9.35
C LEU A 291 -2.35 -32.20 9.02
N VAL A 292 -1.51 -32.88 9.81
CA VAL A 292 -0.07 -32.94 9.57
C VAL A 292 0.24 -33.57 8.22
N HIS A 293 -0.40 -34.70 7.87
CA HIS A 293 -0.22 -35.31 6.55
C HIS A 293 -0.46 -34.31 5.42
N VAL A 294 -1.58 -33.58 5.45
CA VAL A 294 -1.91 -32.66 4.37
C VAL A 294 -0.93 -31.48 4.31
N HIS A 295 -0.54 -30.92 5.46
CA HIS A 295 0.42 -29.81 5.49
C HIS A 295 1.83 -30.25 5.02
N LEU A 296 2.24 -31.48 5.35
CA LEU A 296 3.50 -32.05 4.86
C LEU A 296 3.48 -32.31 3.35
N ASP A 297 2.35 -32.75 2.80
CA ASP A 297 2.22 -32.93 1.35
C ASP A 297 2.37 -31.59 0.61
N GLN A 298 1.83 -30.50 1.18
CA GLN A 298 1.99 -29.15 0.62
C GLN A 298 3.45 -28.67 0.66
N LEU A 299 4.13 -28.82 1.81
CA LEU A 299 5.56 -28.49 1.93
C LEU A 299 6.43 -29.34 0.99
N GLY A 300 6.17 -30.66 0.94
CA GLY A 300 6.92 -31.62 0.13
C GLY A 300 6.77 -31.41 -1.37
N SER A 301 5.60 -30.94 -1.84
CA SER A 301 5.38 -30.64 -3.25
C SER A 301 6.23 -29.49 -3.80
N LYS A 302 6.71 -28.60 -2.90
CA LYS A 302 7.43 -27.35 -3.20
C LYS A 302 6.72 -26.38 -4.17
N LYS A 303 5.44 -26.59 -4.48
CA LYS A 303 4.71 -25.80 -5.49
C LYS A 303 4.33 -24.39 -5.04
N SER A 304 4.31 -24.13 -3.73
CA SER A 304 3.71 -22.89 -3.17
C SER A 304 4.54 -22.26 -2.04
N PRO A 305 5.70 -21.65 -2.35
CA PRO A 305 6.58 -21.06 -1.34
C PRO A 305 5.92 -20.00 -0.45
N ALA A 306 4.93 -19.27 -0.99
CA ALA A 306 4.17 -18.26 -0.26
C ALA A 306 3.37 -18.83 0.94
N LEU A 307 3.00 -20.11 0.89
CA LEU A 307 2.23 -20.76 1.96
C LEU A 307 3.10 -21.33 3.08
N PHE A 308 4.42 -21.47 2.88
CA PHE A 308 5.26 -22.23 3.79
C PHE A 308 5.31 -21.63 5.20
N ASN A 309 5.28 -20.30 5.34
CA ASN A 309 5.30 -19.68 6.66
C ASN A 309 4.04 -20.03 7.47
N ILE A 310 2.85 -19.81 6.89
CA ILE A 310 1.59 -20.11 7.57
C ILE A 310 1.40 -21.62 7.82
N ILE A 311 1.93 -22.48 6.93
CA ILE A 311 1.93 -23.93 7.15
C ILE A 311 2.80 -24.31 8.35
N LEU A 312 4.03 -23.78 8.46
CA LEU A 312 4.92 -24.05 9.59
C LEU A 312 4.33 -23.54 10.91
N GLN A 313 3.70 -22.36 10.90
CA GLN A 313 2.94 -21.84 12.05
C GLN A 313 1.81 -22.78 12.47
N THR A 314 1.06 -23.29 11.49
CA THR A 314 -0.05 -24.21 11.75
C THR A 314 0.46 -25.54 12.31
N LEU A 315 1.53 -26.11 11.75
CA LEU A 315 2.17 -27.32 12.27
C LEU A 315 2.71 -27.15 13.69
N TYR A 316 3.28 -25.98 14.01
CA TYR A 316 3.70 -25.67 15.37
C TYR A 316 2.51 -25.73 16.35
N VAL A 317 1.39 -25.09 16.03
CA VAL A 317 0.19 -25.11 16.89
C VAL A 317 -0.40 -26.52 17.00
N ILE A 318 -0.43 -27.29 15.91
CA ILE A 318 -0.90 -28.69 15.93
C ILE A 318 -0.04 -29.51 16.90
N THR A 319 1.28 -29.48 16.75
CA THR A 319 2.20 -30.25 17.60
C THR A 319 2.17 -29.78 19.06
N GLN A 320 1.92 -28.50 19.31
CA GLN A 320 1.79 -27.94 20.67
C GLN A 320 0.54 -28.45 21.39
N LYS A 321 -0.61 -28.49 20.69
CA LYS A 321 -1.94 -28.70 21.29
C LYS A 321 -2.50 -30.12 21.15
N THR A 322 -1.79 -31.04 20.52
CA THR A 322 -2.22 -32.43 20.41
C THR A 322 -2.08 -33.16 21.74
N THR A 323 -3.15 -33.80 22.21
CA THR A 323 -3.14 -34.67 23.40
C THR A 323 -2.99 -36.14 23.03
N GLY A 324 -2.23 -36.90 23.85
CA GLY A 324 -1.90 -38.31 23.56
C GLY A 324 -0.69 -38.51 22.64
N ARG A 325 0.47 -37.93 22.99
CA ARG A 325 1.72 -37.94 22.20
C ARG A 325 2.32 -39.33 21.91
N ASN A 326 1.82 -40.37 22.59
CA ASN A 326 2.22 -41.77 22.41
C ASN A 326 1.43 -42.47 21.28
N GLY A 327 0.46 -41.79 20.65
CA GLY A 327 -0.38 -42.34 19.58
C GLY A 327 0.05 -41.95 18.16
N TRP A 328 1.20 -41.30 17.98
CA TRP A 328 1.70 -40.93 16.66
C TRP A 328 2.57 -42.05 16.08
N ASP A 329 2.32 -42.38 14.80
CA ASP A 329 3.18 -43.31 14.07
C ASP A 329 4.61 -42.75 13.97
N PRO A 330 5.64 -43.50 14.45
CA PRO A 330 7.04 -43.12 14.28
C PRO A 330 7.42 -42.78 12.84
N ALA A 331 6.79 -43.42 11.83
CA ALA A 331 7.03 -43.11 10.43
C ALA A 331 6.55 -41.69 10.05
N LEU A 332 5.43 -41.23 10.63
CA LEU A 332 4.93 -39.86 10.44
C LEU A 332 5.87 -38.82 11.04
N ILE A 333 6.37 -39.06 12.26
CA ILE A 333 7.34 -38.16 12.93
C ILE A 333 8.63 -38.09 12.11
N LYS A 334 9.16 -39.24 11.66
CA LYS A 334 10.34 -39.30 10.81
C LYS A 334 10.14 -38.54 9.49
N ARG A 335 8.98 -38.73 8.84
CA ARG A 335 8.61 -38.01 7.61
C ARG A 335 8.56 -36.49 7.85
N MET A 336 7.94 -36.06 8.95
CA MET A 336 7.86 -34.66 9.32
C MET A 336 9.24 -34.05 9.51
N CYS A 337 10.11 -34.66 10.33
CA CYS A 337 11.48 -34.21 10.53
C CYS A 337 12.23 -34.07 9.20
N SER A 338 12.14 -35.06 8.32
CA SER A 338 12.81 -35.02 7.01
C SER A 338 12.32 -33.87 6.11
N ILE A 339 11.01 -33.58 6.09
CA ILE A 339 10.43 -32.54 5.24
C ILE A 339 10.73 -31.14 5.78
N ILE A 340 10.70 -30.93 7.10
CA ILE A 340 10.86 -29.60 7.69
C ILE A 340 12.33 -29.20 7.89
N THR A 341 13.26 -30.18 7.97
CA THR A 341 14.69 -29.92 8.20
C THR A 341 15.31 -28.86 7.29
N PRO A 342 15.06 -28.84 5.96
CA PRO A 342 15.65 -27.81 5.10
C PRO A 342 15.34 -26.37 5.53
N TYR A 343 14.21 -26.12 6.20
CA TYR A 343 13.79 -24.79 6.62
C TYR A 343 14.55 -24.23 7.83
N VAL A 344 15.48 -24.99 8.44
CA VAL A 344 16.38 -24.48 9.49
C VAL A 344 17.60 -23.74 8.95
N HIS A 345 17.89 -23.89 7.65
CA HIS A 345 19.07 -23.31 7.01
C HIS A 345 19.01 -21.77 6.99
N GLN A 346 20.17 -21.12 7.16
CA GLN A 346 20.29 -19.66 7.24
C GLN A 346 19.77 -18.91 5.99
N GLY A 347 19.68 -19.57 4.83
CA GLY A 347 19.12 -18.98 3.61
C GLY A 347 17.59 -18.81 3.62
N HIS A 348 16.91 -19.29 4.65
CA HIS A 348 15.46 -19.12 4.82
C HIS A 348 15.14 -17.99 5.80
N ASP A 349 14.02 -17.31 5.51
CA ASP A 349 13.38 -16.31 6.36
C ASP A 349 13.26 -16.73 7.83
N THR A 350 13.52 -15.78 8.73
CA THR A 350 13.67 -16.01 10.17
C THR A 350 12.44 -16.65 10.79
N ASP A 351 11.23 -16.22 10.41
CA ASP A 351 9.97 -16.79 10.91
C ASP A 351 9.89 -18.29 10.62
N LYS A 352 10.22 -18.69 9.38
CA LYS A 352 10.20 -20.11 8.97
C LYS A 352 11.14 -20.92 9.83
N ARG A 353 12.34 -20.41 10.10
CA ARG A 353 13.33 -21.07 10.97
C ARG A 353 12.80 -21.18 12.40
N VAL A 354 12.27 -20.10 12.98
CA VAL A 354 11.72 -20.04 14.34
C VAL A 354 10.61 -21.06 14.56
N PHE A 355 9.61 -21.11 13.69
CA PHE A 355 8.53 -22.11 13.80
C PHE A 355 9.04 -23.53 13.56
N THR A 356 10.03 -23.73 12.68
CA THR A 356 10.65 -25.05 12.46
C THR A 356 11.35 -25.57 13.72
N TYR A 357 12.15 -24.73 14.40
CA TYR A 357 12.75 -25.10 15.69
C TYR A 357 11.70 -25.29 16.79
N GLY A 358 10.61 -24.51 16.77
CA GLY A 358 9.45 -24.72 17.64
C GLY A 358 8.81 -26.10 17.48
N ILE A 359 8.61 -26.54 16.23
CA ILE A 359 8.09 -27.88 15.91
C ILE A 359 9.03 -28.95 16.47
N PHE A 360 10.34 -28.84 16.21
CA PHE A 360 11.31 -29.78 16.78
C PHE A 360 11.28 -29.83 18.31
N GLY A 361 11.14 -28.67 18.97
CA GLY A 361 11.04 -28.63 20.42
C GLY A 361 9.78 -29.30 20.96
N ASN A 362 8.63 -29.18 20.27
CA ASN A 362 7.41 -29.92 20.63
C ASN A 362 7.62 -31.43 20.45
N LEU A 363 8.30 -31.83 19.36
CA LEU A 363 8.54 -33.24 19.04
C LEU A 363 9.45 -33.97 20.04
N LEU A 364 10.27 -33.28 20.83
CA LEU A 364 11.06 -33.92 21.89
C LEU A 364 10.22 -34.71 22.89
N SER A 365 8.97 -34.29 23.07
CA SER A 365 8.04 -34.93 23.99
C SER A 365 7.26 -36.11 23.39
N PHE A 366 7.56 -36.48 22.14
CA PHE A 366 6.98 -37.63 21.45
C PHE A 366 7.92 -38.83 21.55
N GLU A 367 7.36 -40.04 21.54
CA GLU A 367 8.13 -41.27 21.53
C GLU A 367 9.05 -41.32 20.30
N ASN A 368 10.33 -41.64 20.50
CA ASN A 368 11.39 -41.61 19.48
C ASN A 368 11.67 -40.23 18.83
N GLY A 369 11.01 -39.15 19.28
CA GLY A 369 11.16 -37.81 18.69
C GLY A 369 12.61 -37.30 18.72
N ALA A 370 13.29 -37.42 19.87
CA ALA A 370 14.69 -37.05 20.02
C ALA A 370 15.61 -37.78 19.03
N ASN A 371 15.42 -39.10 18.85
CA ASN A 371 16.20 -39.92 17.92
C ASN A 371 16.03 -39.45 16.47
N PHE A 372 14.81 -39.08 16.07
CA PHE A 372 14.54 -38.60 14.72
C PHE A 372 15.05 -37.18 14.46
N ILE A 373 15.04 -36.30 15.47
CA ILE A 373 15.61 -34.95 15.38
C ILE A 373 17.13 -35.05 15.14
N THR A 374 17.83 -35.87 15.95
CA THR A 374 19.27 -36.11 15.79
C THR A 374 19.58 -36.76 14.44
N SER A 375 18.79 -37.75 14.03
CA SER A 375 18.94 -38.42 12.72
C SER A 375 18.70 -37.48 11.53
N ALA A 376 17.96 -36.39 11.74
CA ALA A 376 17.73 -35.35 10.73
C ALA A 376 18.86 -34.31 10.67
N GLY A 377 19.91 -34.45 11.50
CA GLY A 377 21.08 -33.57 11.49
C GLY A 377 20.92 -32.27 12.27
N ILE A 378 19.92 -32.16 13.15
CA ILE A 378 19.75 -31.01 14.03
C ILE A 378 20.61 -31.21 15.27
N THR A 379 21.71 -30.47 15.37
CA THR A 379 22.71 -30.62 16.44
C THR A 379 22.77 -29.44 17.41
N SER A 380 22.21 -28.28 17.04
CA SER A 380 22.19 -27.09 17.88
C SER A 380 21.01 -26.19 17.51
N VAL A 381 20.65 -25.28 18.41
CA VAL A 381 19.72 -24.17 18.12
C VAL A 381 20.52 -22.88 18.05
N PRO A 382 20.57 -22.19 16.89
CA PRO A 382 21.25 -20.91 16.77
C PRO A 382 20.66 -19.84 17.70
N ASP A 383 21.52 -18.99 18.28
CA ASP A 383 21.11 -17.96 19.24
C ASP A 383 20.14 -16.93 18.64
N ASP A 384 20.29 -16.62 17.34
CA ASP A 384 19.41 -15.71 16.60
C ASP A 384 17.95 -16.22 16.57
N ILE A 385 17.71 -17.53 16.67
CA ILE A 385 16.37 -18.12 16.71
C ILE A 385 15.68 -17.90 18.05
N LEU A 386 16.42 -18.06 19.16
CA LEU A 386 15.89 -17.78 20.50
C LEU A 386 15.56 -16.31 20.67
N THR A 387 16.43 -15.43 20.17
CA THR A 387 16.18 -13.99 20.13
C THR A 387 14.96 -13.70 19.25
N SER A 388 14.84 -14.30 18.07
CA SER A 388 13.71 -14.05 17.16
C SER A 388 12.36 -14.52 17.72
N ALA A 389 12.32 -15.67 18.41
CA ALA A 389 11.12 -16.14 19.10
C ALA A 389 10.67 -15.18 20.23
N GLU A 390 11.64 -14.52 20.89
CA GLU A 390 11.39 -13.49 21.89
C GLU A 390 10.85 -12.19 21.28
N MET A 391 11.37 -11.78 20.11
CA MET A 391 10.87 -10.61 19.36
C MET A 391 9.39 -10.72 18.97
N GLN A 392 8.90 -11.94 18.74
CA GLN A 392 7.52 -12.21 18.33
C GLN A 392 6.51 -12.30 19.49
N MET A 393 6.95 -12.14 20.74
CA MET A 393 6.14 -12.29 21.96
C MET A 393 5.46 -13.67 22.15
N LEU A 394 5.98 -14.71 21.48
CA LEU A 394 5.47 -16.08 21.60
C LEU A 394 6.14 -16.78 22.79
N ARG A 395 5.71 -16.44 24.02
CA ARG A 395 6.31 -16.95 25.28
C ARG A 395 6.44 -18.47 25.33
N ASP A 396 5.41 -19.19 24.88
CA ASP A 396 5.42 -20.65 24.86
C ASP A 396 6.42 -21.20 23.84
N LEU A 397 6.53 -20.57 22.67
CA LEU A 397 7.46 -20.97 21.62
C LEU A 397 8.92 -20.77 22.05
N LYS A 398 9.22 -19.65 22.72
CA LYS A 398 10.55 -19.40 23.30
C LYS A 398 10.95 -20.50 24.28
N GLU A 399 10.04 -20.87 25.18
CA GLU A 399 10.31 -21.89 26.19
C GLU A 399 10.51 -23.29 25.56
N VAL A 400 9.72 -23.61 24.54
CA VAL A 400 9.88 -24.85 23.75
C VAL A 400 11.24 -24.90 23.05
N ILE A 401 11.66 -23.80 22.42
CA ILE A 401 12.97 -23.72 21.74
C ILE A 401 14.12 -23.77 22.75
N ARG A 402 13.98 -23.15 23.93
CA ARG A 402 14.97 -23.22 25.01
C ARG A 402 15.16 -24.65 25.51
N ARG A 403 14.08 -25.41 25.67
CA ARG A 403 14.14 -26.84 26.03
C ARG A 403 14.86 -27.65 24.95
N LEU A 404 14.58 -27.37 23.68
CA LEU A 404 15.29 -28.00 22.57
C LEU A 404 16.79 -27.72 22.63
N LYS A 405 17.18 -26.45 22.81
CA LYS A 405 18.59 -26.05 22.96
C LYS A 405 19.28 -26.81 24.09
N ASN A 406 18.68 -26.81 25.28
CA ASN A 406 19.25 -27.51 26.44
C ASN A 406 19.42 -29.02 26.20
N HIS A 407 18.44 -29.65 25.55
CA HIS A 407 18.49 -31.08 25.25
C HIS A 407 19.61 -31.41 24.25
N LEU A 408 19.79 -30.59 23.21
CA LEU A 408 20.84 -30.78 22.21
C LEU A 408 22.25 -30.51 22.78
N GLU A 409 22.38 -29.57 23.72
CA GLU A 409 23.66 -29.26 24.39
C GLU A 409 24.04 -30.27 25.49
N LYS A 410 23.04 -30.87 26.16
CA LYS A 410 23.24 -31.85 27.24
C LYS A 410 22.25 -33.02 27.12
N PRO A 411 22.54 -34.03 26.29
CA PRO A 411 21.62 -35.14 26.02
C PRO A 411 21.26 -36.00 27.25
N ASN A 412 22.10 -35.97 28.31
CA ASN A 412 22.05 -36.91 29.44
C ASN A 412 21.70 -36.29 30.81
N SER A 413 21.07 -35.11 30.89
CA SER A 413 20.44 -34.68 32.16
C SER A 413 18.98 -35.10 32.19
N GLU A 414 18.64 -36.07 33.05
CA GLU A 414 17.26 -36.51 33.28
C GLU A 414 16.33 -35.32 33.57
N CYS A 415 15.28 -35.19 32.75
CA CYS A 415 14.28 -34.15 32.86
C CYS A 415 13.21 -34.57 33.88
N GLU A 416 13.49 -34.44 35.18
CA GLU A 416 12.43 -34.42 36.19
C GLU A 416 11.70 -33.07 36.14
N ASP A 417 10.69 -32.98 35.27
CA ASP A 417 9.48 -32.16 35.50
C ASP A 417 8.48 -32.40 34.35
N LEU A 418 7.93 -33.61 34.30
CA LEU A 418 6.78 -33.94 33.48
C LEU A 418 5.60 -34.28 34.39
N ASN A 419 5.04 -33.26 35.07
CA ASN A 419 3.60 -33.08 35.32
C ASN A 419 3.33 -32.03 36.43
N GLY A 420 2.58 -30.97 36.09
CA GLY A 420 1.73 -30.30 37.08
C GLY A 420 1.80 -28.78 37.19
N ALA A 421 1.38 -28.03 36.16
CA ALA A 421 1.05 -26.61 36.31
C ALA A 421 -0.47 -26.35 36.49
N LYS A 422 -1.15 -27.12 37.36
CA LYS A 422 -2.47 -26.74 37.91
C LYS A 422 -2.64 -27.30 39.33
N LYS A 423 -2.18 -26.58 40.36
CA LYS A 423 -2.75 -26.45 41.73
C LYS A 423 -1.66 -26.12 42.77
N LYS A 424 -1.66 -24.89 43.30
CA LYS A 424 -1.71 -24.54 44.74
C LYS A 424 -1.29 -23.08 45.00
N LYS A 425 -2.29 -22.19 45.06
CA LYS A 425 -2.26 -21.05 46.00
C LYS A 425 -2.60 -21.60 47.40
N LYS A 426 -1.70 -21.49 48.38
CA LYS A 426 -1.96 -21.14 49.80
C LYS A 426 -0.74 -21.38 50.72
N LYS A 427 -0.27 -20.28 51.34
CA LYS A 427 0.23 -20.12 52.73
C LYS A 427 1.24 -21.14 53.30
N LYS A 428 2.48 -20.69 53.61
CA LYS A 428 2.95 -20.31 54.98
C LYS A 428 4.47 -20.01 55.04
N LYS A 429 4.79 -18.85 55.64
CA LYS A 429 5.93 -18.46 56.51
C LYS A 429 6.88 -19.61 56.91
N LYS A 430 8.21 -19.46 56.94
CA LYS A 430 9.02 -18.72 57.95
C LYS A 430 10.49 -19.24 57.90
N LYS A 431 11.46 -18.33 58.09
CA LYS A 431 12.79 -18.50 58.73
C LYS A 431 13.83 -19.42 58.03
N LYS A 432 15.14 -19.21 58.08
CA LYS A 432 16.06 -18.12 58.49
C LYS A 432 17.46 -18.70 58.24
N LYS A 433 18.42 -17.86 57.79
CA LYS A 433 19.88 -17.93 58.07
C LYS A 433 20.62 -19.16 57.50
N LYS A 434 21.88 -19.10 57.07
CA LYS A 434 22.98 -18.13 57.21
C LYS A 434 24.11 -18.66 56.30
N LYS A 435 24.94 -17.74 55.75
CA LYS A 435 26.43 -17.72 55.73
C LYS A 435 27.17 -18.96 55.20
N GLU A 436 28.30 -18.89 54.52
CA GLU A 436 29.31 -17.85 54.29
C GLU A 436 30.33 -18.38 53.28
N GLU A 437 31.04 -17.46 52.61
CA GLU A 437 32.50 -17.46 52.32
C GLU A 437 33.14 -18.68 51.62
N SER A 438 34.20 -18.57 50.82
CA SER A 438 35.04 -17.51 50.25
C SER A 438 36.18 -18.28 49.57
N GLN A 439 36.78 -17.76 48.51
CA GLN A 439 38.24 -17.57 48.43
C GLN A 439 38.63 -17.16 47.00
N GLU A 440 39.14 -15.93 46.94
CA GLU A 440 40.03 -15.41 45.90
C GLU A 440 41.41 -16.06 46.07
N ASP A 441 42.16 -16.17 44.96
CA ASP A 441 43.60 -15.88 45.00
C ASP A 441 44.07 -15.33 43.63
N PRO A 442 44.96 -14.31 43.59
CA PRO A 442 45.25 -13.49 42.41
C PRO A 442 46.68 -13.67 41.84
N ASN A 443 46.98 -12.85 40.82
CA ASN A 443 48.29 -12.45 40.25
C ASN A 443 48.95 -13.33 39.18
N ASN A 444 49.11 -12.72 37.99
CA ASN A 444 50.44 -12.29 37.54
C ASN A 444 50.34 -11.21 36.44
N ALA A 445 51.16 -10.18 36.60
CA ALA A 445 51.34 -9.04 35.69
C ALA A 445 52.76 -9.03 35.10
N GLU A 446 52.97 -8.13 34.13
CA GLU A 446 54.21 -7.70 33.43
C GLU A 446 54.43 -8.30 32.03
N VAL A 447 54.82 -7.57 30.96
CA VAL A 447 55.10 -6.14 30.72
C VAL A 447 54.98 -5.85 29.20
N SER A 448 54.75 -4.58 28.88
CA SER A 448 54.45 -3.83 27.65
C SER A 448 55.45 -3.83 26.47
N THR A 449 54.92 -3.55 25.26
CA THR A 449 55.44 -2.54 24.31
C THR A 449 54.31 -1.93 23.47
N SER A 450 54.37 -0.62 23.26
CA SER A 450 53.33 0.35 22.86
C SER A 450 53.13 0.58 21.35
N ALA A 451 51.89 0.85 20.92
CA ALA A 451 51.57 1.83 19.86
C ALA A 451 50.12 2.34 20.00
N THR A 452 49.94 3.64 19.77
CA THR A 452 48.84 4.52 20.18
C THR A 452 47.52 4.29 19.42
N GLU A 453 46.42 4.04 20.14
CA GLU A 453 45.04 4.07 19.62
C GLU A 453 44.18 5.14 20.31
N VAL A 454 43.34 5.76 19.48
CA VAL A 454 42.41 6.85 19.79
C VAL A 454 41.26 6.31 20.65
N THR A 455 40.97 6.99 21.76
CA THR A 455 40.07 6.58 22.84
C THR A 455 38.65 6.23 22.36
N ALA A 456 38.31 4.94 22.48
CA ALA A 456 36.95 4.44 22.51
C ALA A 456 36.34 4.69 23.91
N ALA A 457 35.11 5.19 23.97
CA ALA A 457 34.37 5.33 25.23
C ALA A 457 33.87 3.97 25.71
N GLU A 458 34.16 3.65 26.97
CA GLU A 458 33.76 2.40 27.65
C GLU A 458 32.25 2.35 27.95
N PRO A 459 31.64 1.14 28.04
CA PRO A 459 30.23 0.98 28.36
C PRO A 459 29.99 1.21 29.87
N LEU A 460 29.18 2.21 30.22
CA LEU A 460 28.78 2.49 31.60
C LEU A 460 27.66 1.52 32.06
N GLU A 461 27.87 0.89 33.21
CA GLU A 461 26.95 -0.03 33.90
C GLU A 461 25.64 0.64 34.38
N ILE A 462 24.52 -0.09 34.32
CA ILE A 462 23.24 0.34 34.90
C ILE A 462 23.21 0.06 36.41
N LYS A 463 23.05 1.12 37.21
CA LYS A 463 22.61 1.02 38.62
C LYS A 463 21.09 0.84 38.67
N THR A 464 20.65 -0.27 39.27
CA THR A 464 19.25 -0.41 39.71
C THR A 464 19.07 0.25 41.08
N THR A 465 18.00 1.03 41.23
CA THR A 465 17.35 1.54 42.47
C THR A 465 17.66 2.99 42.88
N THR A 466 16.66 3.89 42.87
CA THR A 466 16.20 4.64 44.07
C THR A 466 14.84 5.32 43.89
N LEU A 467 14.07 5.36 44.99
CA LEU A 467 12.80 6.06 45.16
C LEU A 467 12.92 7.58 44.98
N SER A 468 11.87 8.17 44.39
CA SER A 468 11.45 9.58 44.47
C SER A 468 12.48 10.65 44.08
N THR A 469 12.42 11.08 42.82
CA THR A 469 12.58 12.49 42.45
C THR A 469 11.64 12.78 41.28
N LYS A 470 10.94 13.93 41.30
CA LYS A 470 10.24 14.42 40.11
C LYS A 470 11.27 14.53 38.99
N HIS A 471 11.04 13.88 37.86
CA HIS A 471 11.89 14.07 36.69
C HIS A 471 11.66 15.47 36.14
N ARG A 472 12.75 16.12 35.70
CA ARG A 472 12.64 17.40 34.99
C ARG A 472 11.81 17.16 33.73
N TRP A 473 10.87 18.05 33.45
CA TRP A 473 10.02 17.95 32.26
C TRP A 473 9.74 19.35 31.74
N PHE A 474 10.05 19.55 30.46
CA PHE A 474 9.71 20.76 29.73
C PHE A 474 8.56 20.46 28.76
N PRO A 475 7.32 20.88 29.09
CA PRO A 475 6.16 20.59 28.26
C PRO A 475 6.29 21.26 26.89
N VAL A 476 6.30 20.47 25.83
CA VAL A 476 6.30 20.95 24.44
C VAL A 476 5.15 20.32 23.66
N SER A 477 5.01 19.00 23.71
CA SER A 477 3.97 18.26 23.02
C SER A 477 2.58 18.63 23.52
N LYS A 478 1.63 18.74 22.59
CA LYS A 478 0.21 18.99 22.90
C LYS A 478 -0.54 17.67 23.09
N ARG A 479 -0.42 16.75 22.12
CA ARG A 479 -1.04 15.41 22.10
C ARG A 479 -0.59 14.55 23.27
N TRP A 480 0.70 14.59 23.61
CA TRP A 480 1.29 13.67 24.57
C TRP A 480 1.44 14.27 25.98
N SER A 481 1.04 15.53 26.17
CA SER A 481 1.26 16.31 27.41
C SER A 481 0.80 15.57 28.67
N GLU A 482 -0.41 15.05 28.69
CA GLU A 482 -0.95 14.34 29.86
C GLU A 482 -0.15 13.08 30.21
N LYS A 483 0.24 12.32 29.18
CA LYS A 483 1.05 11.11 29.37
C LYS A 483 2.45 11.47 29.84
N LEU A 484 3.09 12.50 29.27
CA LEU A 484 4.42 12.93 29.68
C LEU A 484 4.42 13.51 31.10
N LYS A 485 3.34 14.22 31.49
CA LYS A 485 3.12 14.65 32.88
C LYS A 485 3.08 13.46 33.83
N LYS A 486 2.33 12.39 33.50
CA LYS A 486 2.31 11.15 34.28
C LYS A 486 3.69 10.49 34.35
N LEU A 487 4.40 10.42 33.22
CA LEU A 487 5.75 9.84 33.14
C LEU A 487 6.74 10.60 34.04
N SER A 488 6.64 11.93 34.11
CA SER A 488 7.54 12.78 34.92
C SER A 488 7.45 12.54 36.43
N VAL A 489 6.34 11.95 36.90
CA VAL A 489 6.08 11.64 38.32
C VAL A 489 6.04 10.13 38.60
N GLU A 490 6.29 9.29 37.59
CA GLU A 490 6.23 7.84 37.73
C GLU A 490 7.42 7.31 38.55
N SER A 491 7.13 6.39 39.45
CA SER A 491 8.13 5.83 40.38
C SER A 491 8.90 4.65 39.78
N LYS A 492 8.34 3.98 38.77
CA LYS A 492 8.91 2.80 38.11
C LYS A 492 9.26 3.12 36.67
N VAL A 493 10.38 3.80 36.49
CA VAL A 493 10.94 4.13 35.18
C VAL A 493 12.15 3.24 34.87
N LEU A 494 12.42 3.06 33.58
CA LEU A 494 13.61 2.44 33.05
C LEU A 494 14.50 3.52 32.44
N THR A 495 15.81 3.38 32.61
CA THR A 495 16.82 4.28 32.06
C THR A 495 17.61 3.57 30.96
N ALA A 496 17.74 4.20 29.80
CA ALA A 496 18.57 3.77 28.69
C ALA A 496 19.50 4.93 28.31
N GLY A 497 20.76 4.87 28.75
CA GLY A 497 21.65 6.03 28.71
C GLY A 497 21.06 7.20 29.50
N ASN A 498 20.97 8.38 28.88
CA ASN A 498 20.36 9.57 29.50
C ASN A 498 18.84 9.67 29.26
N MET A 499 18.22 8.63 28.72
CA MET A 499 16.78 8.61 28.42
C MET A 499 16.01 7.78 29.45
N ILE A 500 14.82 8.25 29.80
CA ILE A 500 13.94 7.69 30.81
C ILE A 500 12.60 7.36 30.16
N TYR A 501 12.10 6.14 30.37
CA TYR A 501 10.80 5.72 29.85
C TYR A 501 10.13 4.65 30.70
N VAL A 502 8.87 4.36 30.40
CA VAL A 502 8.11 3.30 31.05
C VAL A 502 7.72 2.25 30.00
N ASN A 503 8.12 1.00 30.23
CA ASN A 503 7.76 -0.12 29.36
C ASN A 503 6.32 -0.60 29.65
N SER A 504 5.35 0.22 29.27
CA SER A 504 3.91 -0.04 29.41
C SER A 504 3.17 0.32 28.13
N GLY A 505 2.07 -0.38 27.85
CA GLY A 505 1.20 -0.06 26.71
C GLY A 505 0.62 1.36 26.77
N GLU A 506 0.52 1.98 27.94
CA GLU A 506 0.04 3.36 28.11
C GLU A 506 0.97 4.39 27.42
N PHE A 507 2.29 4.19 27.53
CA PHE A 507 3.32 5.10 27.02
C PHE A 507 3.88 4.68 25.66
N ARG A 508 3.42 3.55 25.11
CA ARG A 508 3.83 3.08 23.78
C ARG A 508 3.08 3.87 22.70
N ILE A 509 3.85 4.47 21.79
CA ILE A 509 3.36 5.22 20.63
C ILE A 509 3.01 4.24 19.49
N ALA A 510 3.94 3.35 19.16
CA ALA A 510 3.80 2.45 18.02
C ALA A 510 4.55 1.13 18.22
N LYS A 511 4.14 0.10 17.46
CA LYS A 511 4.83 -1.18 17.33
C LYS A 511 4.95 -1.52 15.84
N GLY A 512 6.18 -1.73 15.37
CA GLY A 512 6.50 -2.09 13.99
C GLY A 512 6.53 -3.61 13.75
N SER A 513 6.55 -4.01 12.48
CA SER A 513 6.62 -5.42 12.05
C SER A 513 7.94 -6.11 12.41
N ASP A 514 9.03 -5.33 12.50
CA ASP A 514 10.39 -5.87 12.59
C ASP A 514 10.88 -5.96 14.05
N GLY A 515 9.95 -5.99 15.00
CA GLY A 515 10.21 -5.98 16.44
C GLY A 515 10.53 -4.60 17.02
N THR A 516 10.42 -3.53 16.24
CA THR A 516 10.58 -2.14 16.67
C THR A 516 9.42 -1.71 17.57
N GLU A 517 9.73 -1.08 18.70
CA GLU A 517 8.73 -0.42 19.56
C GLU A 517 9.13 1.03 19.81
N VAL A 518 8.16 1.94 19.76
CA VAL A 518 8.40 3.37 20.01
C VAL A 518 7.64 3.78 21.26
N PHE A 519 8.35 4.36 22.23
CA PHE A 519 7.81 4.80 23.52
C PHE A 519 7.95 6.31 23.69
N LEU A 520 7.05 6.89 24.47
CA LEU A 520 7.26 8.22 25.05
C LEU A 520 8.37 8.13 26.11
N GLY A 521 9.24 9.13 26.13
CA GLY A 521 10.28 9.24 27.12
C GLY A 521 10.67 10.68 27.41
N LEU A 522 11.52 10.84 28.42
CA LEU A 522 12.17 12.09 28.78
C LEU A 522 13.68 11.86 28.80
N ARG A 523 14.45 12.84 28.31
CA ARG A 523 15.88 12.90 28.57
C ARG A 523 16.13 13.43 29.99
N ASP A 524 17.29 13.15 30.57
CA ASP A 524 17.74 13.62 31.89
C ASP A 524 17.63 15.14 32.08
N ASP A 525 17.85 15.91 31.00
CA ASP A 525 17.66 17.36 30.96
C ASP A 525 16.19 17.80 30.96
N GLY A 526 15.24 16.88 30.80
CA GLY A 526 13.79 17.10 30.76
C GLY A 526 13.19 17.29 29.37
N THR A 527 13.98 17.10 28.31
CA THR A 527 13.51 17.13 26.92
C THR A 527 12.60 15.94 26.61
N GLU A 528 11.47 16.19 25.95
CA GLU A 528 10.56 15.14 25.48
C GLU A 528 11.13 14.39 24.27
N VAL A 529 11.08 13.06 24.31
CA VAL A 529 11.65 12.20 23.26
C VAL A 529 10.72 11.06 22.87
N ALA A 530 10.83 10.64 21.60
CA ALA A 530 10.35 9.35 21.14
C ALA A 530 11.51 8.34 21.19
N ILE A 531 11.39 7.30 22.00
CA ILE A 531 12.43 6.27 22.15
C ILE A 531 12.07 5.09 21.26
N LYS A 532 12.82 4.91 20.17
CA LYS A 532 12.76 3.74 19.29
C LYS A 532 13.65 2.65 19.87
N ARG A 533 13.03 1.57 20.36
CA ARG A 533 13.68 0.39 20.93
C ARG A 533 13.64 -0.75 19.92
N MET A 534 14.78 -1.42 19.73
CA MET A 534 14.90 -2.64 18.92
C MET A 534 15.77 -3.66 19.63
N TYR A 535 15.49 -4.94 19.43
CA TYR A 535 16.36 -6.00 19.95
C TYR A 535 17.74 -5.96 19.29
N LYS A 536 18.76 -6.40 20.01
CA LYS A 536 20.15 -6.38 19.56
C LYS A 536 20.39 -7.18 18.27
N SER A 537 19.57 -8.20 17.98
CA SER A 537 19.60 -8.94 16.71
C SER A 537 19.31 -8.07 15.48
N ASN A 538 18.51 -7.00 15.62
CA ASN A 538 18.20 -6.04 14.55
C ASN A 538 18.94 -4.70 14.73
N TYR A 539 19.98 -4.69 15.57
CA TYR A 539 20.73 -3.50 15.97
C TYR A 539 21.33 -2.73 14.79
N GLU A 540 21.78 -3.44 13.74
CA GLU A 540 22.39 -2.81 12.56
C GLU A 540 21.43 -1.84 11.84
N VAL A 541 20.12 -2.09 11.90
CA VAL A 541 19.10 -1.16 11.34
C VAL A 541 19.05 0.13 12.15
N LEU A 542 19.04 0.01 13.48
CA LEU A 542 19.00 1.15 14.40
C LEU A 542 20.30 1.96 14.35
N LYS A 543 21.44 1.27 14.25
CA LYS A 543 22.77 1.89 14.08
C LYS A 543 22.89 2.61 12.74
N ASN A 544 22.39 2.01 11.66
CA ASN A 544 22.38 2.67 10.35
C ASN A 544 21.56 3.97 10.40
N GLU A 545 20.41 3.96 11.07
CA GLU A 545 19.60 5.16 11.28
C GLU A 545 20.32 6.22 12.12
N GLU A 546 20.98 5.82 13.22
CA GLU A 546 21.80 6.71 14.06
C GLU A 546 22.90 7.40 13.25
N VAL A 547 23.66 6.65 12.44
CA VAL A 547 24.75 7.19 11.62
C VAL A 547 24.26 8.28 10.67
N PHE A 548 23.11 8.09 10.01
CA PHE A 548 22.56 9.11 9.12
C PHE A 548 22.06 10.33 9.90
N LEU A 549 21.27 10.12 10.96
CA LEU A 549 20.65 11.23 11.69
C LEU A 549 21.65 12.11 12.47
N ARG A 550 22.87 11.62 12.71
CA ARG A 550 23.96 12.41 13.31
C ARG A 550 24.74 13.27 12.32
N LEU A 551 24.50 13.14 11.02
CA LEU A 551 25.09 14.02 10.02
C LEU A 551 24.61 15.45 10.27
N PRO A 552 25.49 16.42 10.57
CA PRO A 552 25.09 17.80 10.89
C PRO A 552 24.28 18.46 9.78
N GLU A 553 24.50 18.04 8.54
CA GLU A 553 23.80 18.60 7.39
C GLU A 553 22.39 18.03 7.22
N LEU A 554 22.01 16.99 7.98
CA LEU A 554 20.64 16.49 8.11
C LEU A 554 19.89 17.09 9.30
N ASP A 555 20.56 17.82 10.20
CA ASP A 555 19.92 18.61 11.25
C ASP A 555 19.26 19.86 10.64
N ARG A 556 18.09 19.62 10.04
CA ARG A 556 17.27 20.58 9.32
C ARG A 556 15.83 20.45 9.79
N GLN A 557 15.05 21.52 9.63
CA GLN A 557 13.63 21.53 10.04
C GLN A 557 12.77 20.48 9.33
N SER A 558 13.25 19.88 8.24
CA SER A 558 12.57 18.88 7.42
C SER A 558 12.88 17.42 7.80
N ILE A 559 13.84 17.17 8.70
CA ILE A 559 14.21 15.82 9.15
C ILE A 559 13.93 15.70 10.66
N VAL A 560 13.58 14.51 11.13
CA VAL A 560 13.45 14.24 12.57
C VAL A 560 14.83 14.31 13.22
N ARG A 561 14.94 15.11 14.28
CA ARG A 561 16.23 15.33 14.94
C ARG A 561 16.63 14.14 15.82
N TYR A 562 17.90 13.74 15.71
CA TYR A 562 18.56 12.85 16.66
C TYR A 562 18.67 13.49 18.05
N VAL A 563 18.41 12.74 19.12
CA VAL A 563 18.56 13.23 20.50
C VAL A 563 19.63 12.44 21.25
N ASP A 564 19.50 11.11 21.32
CA ASP A 564 20.45 10.27 22.06
C ASP A 564 20.44 8.83 21.55
N PHE A 565 21.42 8.03 21.97
CA PHE A 565 21.53 6.62 21.62
C PHE A 565 22.13 5.83 22.79
N ALA A 566 21.54 4.67 23.06
CA ALA A 566 22.00 3.78 24.12
C ALA A 566 21.83 2.31 23.72
N VAL A 567 22.61 1.44 24.35
CA VAL A 567 22.55 -0.01 24.13
C VAL A 567 22.67 -0.70 25.49
N ASP A 568 21.86 -1.73 25.73
CA ASP A 568 21.99 -2.61 26.88
C ASP A 568 22.27 -4.07 26.46
N GLU A 569 22.11 -5.01 27.39
CA GLU A 569 22.33 -6.44 27.14
C GLU A 569 21.41 -6.99 26.03
N HIS A 570 20.21 -6.45 25.89
CA HIS A 570 19.13 -7.03 25.07
C HIS A 570 18.66 -6.12 23.92
N TYR A 571 18.81 -4.81 24.05
CA TYR A 571 18.20 -3.81 23.17
C TYR A 571 19.16 -2.67 22.79
N GLY A 572 18.94 -2.12 21.60
CA GLY A 572 19.36 -0.78 21.22
C GLY A 572 18.21 0.22 21.38
N TYR A 573 18.55 1.46 21.72
CA TYR A 573 17.64 2.57 21.96
C TYR A 573 18.10 3.80 21.18
N LEU A 574 17.21 4.34 20.36
CA LEU A 574 17.43 5.58 19.63
C LEU A 574 16.40 6.62 20.10
N GLY A 575 16.88 7.68 20.73
CA GLY A 575 16.10 8.83 21.13
C GLY A 575 15.96 9.80 19.98
N LEU A 576 14.72 10.09 19.60
CA LEU A 576 14.35 10.98 18.50
C LEU A 576 13.49 12.13 19.01
N GLN A 577 13.45 13.23 18.24
CA GLN A 577 12.48 14.30 18.44
C GLN A 577 11.06 13.73 18.48
N LEU A 578 10.33 14.03 19.57
CA LEU A 578 8.93 13.66 19.68
C LEU A 578 8.09 14.50 18.70
N CYS A 579 7.26 13.81 17.91
CA CYS A 579 6.30 14.41 16.99
C CYS A 579 4.86 14.08 17.41
N GLU A 580 3.91 14.88 16.94
CA GLU A 580 2.51 14.78 17.33
C GLU A 580 1.81 13.66 16.58
N TYR A 581 1.94 13.59 15.26
CA TYR A 581 1.22 12.64 14.41
C TYR A 581 2.09 12.09 13.29
N THR A 582 1.70 10.96 12.71
CA THR A 582 2.16 10.59 11.36
C THR A 582 1.28 11.28 10.30
N LEU A 583 1.81 11.49 9.11
CA LEU A 583 1.04 11.98 7.96
C LEU A 583 -0.15 11.06 7.66
N GLY A 584 0.04 9.74 7.79
CA GLY A 584 -1.04 8.75 7.67
C GLY A 584 -2.17 8.98 8.67
N GLU A 585 -1.87 9.29 9.93
CA GLU A 585 -2.89 9.61 10.95
C GLU A 585 -3.64 10.90 10.59
N ILE A 586 -2.94 11.97 10.17
CA ILE A 586 -3.58 13.26 9.81
C ILE A 586 -4.60 13.07 8.70
N ILE A 587 -4.22 12.38 7.63
CA ILE A 587 -5.07 12.19 6.45
C ILE A 587 -6.24 11.24 6.76
N THR A 588 -6.00 10.11 7.43
CA THR A 588 -7.07 9.13 7.71
C THR A 588 -8.11 9.62 8.70
N THR A 589 -7.70 10.42 9.69
CA THR A 589 -8.61 10.95 10.71
C THR A 589 -9.27 12.26 10.31
N LYS A 590 -8.97 12.79 9.11
CA LYS A 590 -9.37 14.14 8.66
C LYS A 590 -9.06 15.22 9.69
N ARG A 591 -7.97 15.04 10.45
CA ARG A 591 -7.47 16.02 11.43
C ARG A 591 -6.53 16.99 10.73
N ASP A 592 -6.95 17.53 9.60
CA ASP A 592 -6.15 18.52 8.89
C ASP A 592 -5.96 19.77 9.74
N GLY A 593 -6.92 20.14 10.60
CA GLY A 593 -6.76 21.18 11.62
C GLY A 593 -6.32 22.53 11.05
N GLY A 594 -6.62 22.78 9.77
CA GLY A 594 -6.16 23.96 9.02
C GLY A 594 -4.84 23.80 8.27
N LEU A 595 -4.19 22.62 8.29
CA LEU A 595 -2.98 22.34 7.54
C LEU A 595 -3.23 22.38 6.03
N HIS A 596 -2.41 23.15 5.33
CA HIS A 596 -2.47 23.27 3.88
C HIS A 596 -1.73 22.08 3.23
N MET A 597 -2.44 21.27 2.45
CA MET A 597 -1.92 20.01 1.89
C MET A 597 -0.73 20.24 0.94
N GLU A 598 -0.75 21.36 0.23
CA GLU A 598 0.29 21.84 -0.67
C GLU A 598 1.58 22.20 0.11
N THR A 599 1.45 22.74 1.31
CA THR A 599 2.58 23.01 2.21
C THR A 599 3.21 21.71 2.70
N LEU A 600 2.38 20.72 3.08
CA LEU A 600 2.88 19.39 3.45
C LEU A 600 3.58 18.71 2.26
N ALA A 601 3.01 18.80 1.07
CA ALA A 601 3.62 18.29 -0.15
C ALA A 601 4.98 18.95 -0.44
N TYR A 602 5.08 20.26 -0.27
CA TYR A 602 6.35 21.00 -0.39
C TYR A 602 7.38 20.51 0.63
N GLN A 603 7.00 20.41 1.90
CA GLN A 603 7.89 19.99 2.99
C GLN A 603 8.40 18.54 2.83
N VAL A 604 7.58 17.64 2.29
CA VAL A 604 8.01 16.28 1.94
C VAL A 604 9.09 16.29 0.86
N LEU A 605 8.90 17.08 -0.21
CA LEU A 605 9.92 17.23 -1.27
C LEU A 605 11.17 17.94 -0.76
N GLU A 606 11.02 18.91 0.15
CA GLU A 606 12.13 19.59 0.78
C GLU A 606 12.99 18.62 1.59
N SER A 607 12.36 17.73 2.35
CA SER A 607 13.03 16.65 3.07
C SER A 607 13.87 15.80 2.12
N LEU A 608 13.31 15.44 0.96
CA LEU A 608 14.03 14.67 -0.05
C LEU A 608 15.16 15.46 -0.72
N ARG A 609 15.01 16.79 -0.89
CA ARG A 609 16.08 17.69 -1.37
C ARG A 609 17.27 17.69 -0.42
N VAL A 610 17.03 17.72 0.88
CA VAL A 610 18.10 17.66 1.89
C VAL A 610 18.93 16.38 1.76
N LEU A 611 18.30 15.23 1.45
CA LEU A 611 18.99 13.95 1.23
C LEU A 611 19.71 13.87 -0.12
N HIS A 612 19.02 14.22 -1.20
CA HIS A 612 19.53 14.06 -2.57
C HIS A 612 20.59 15.11 -2.95
N SER A 613 20.65 16.23 -2.23
CA SER A 613 21.68 17.26 -2.43
C SER A 613 23.04 16.92 -1.81
N LYS A 614 23.12 15.87 -0.97
CA LYS A 614 24.39 15.41 -0.41
C LYS A 614 25.35 14.94 -1.49
N LYS A 615 26.64 15.01 -1.20
CA LYS A 615 27.72 14.58 -2.08
C LYS A 615 28.56 13.52 -1.37
N PRO A 616 28.33 12.22 -1.60
CA PRO A 616 27.34 11.63 -2.50
C PRO A 616 25.89 11.62 -1.96
N PRO A 617 24.85 11.55 -2.84
CA PRO A 617 23.44 11.58 -2.44
C PRO A 617 23.03 10.45 -1.49
N ILE A 618 22.09 10.73 -0.59
CA ILE A 618 21.47 9.74 0.30
C ILE A 618 20.12 9.33 -0.28
N LEU A 619 19.85 8.03 -0.35
CA LEU A 619 18.57 7.44 -0.76
C LEU A 619 17.80 7.00 0.48
N HIS A 620 16.52 7.39 0.57
CA HIS A 620 15.69 7.07 1.73
C HIS A 620 15.21 5.61 1.71
N ARG A 621 14.68 5.16 0.56
CA ARG A 621 14.23 3.78 0.28
C ARG A 621 12.99 3.27 1.04
N ASP A 622 12.47 3.98 2.05
CA ASP A 622 11.19 3.65 2.71
C ASP A 622 10.25 4.87 2.88
N LEU A 623 10.04 5.64 1.80
CA LEU A 623 9.08 6.75 1.84
C LEU A 623 7.66 6.20 1.92
N LYS A 624 6.90 6.58 2.96
CA LYS A 624 5.49 6.21 3.15
C LYS A 624 4.81 7.16 4.14
N PRO A 625 3.47 7.22 4.20
CA PRO A 625 2.76 8.13 5.10
C PRO A 625 3.10 7.95 6.59
N GLN A 626 3.52 6.75 7.02
CA GLN A 626 3.89 6.48 8.40
C GLN A 626 5.28 7.03 8.77
N ASN A 627 6.15 7.27 7.78
CA ASN A 627 7.53 7.76 7.99
C ASN A 627 7.66 9.27 7.79
N VAL A 628 6.56 9.96 7.47
CA VAL A 628 6.49 11.43 7.52
C VAL A 628 5.76 11.80 8.81
N LEU A 629 6.45 12.45 9.73
CA LEU A 629 5.91 12.86 11.03
C LEU A 629 5.54 14.34 11.01
N ILE A 630 4.54 14.73 11.80
CA ILE A 630 4.09 16.11 11.95
C ILE A 630 4.49 16.60 13.33
N ASP A 631 5.31 17.64 13.39
CA ASP A 631 5.75 18.25 14.65
C ASP A 631 4.65 19.08 15.33
N VAL A 632 4.92 19.59 16.53
CA VAL A 632 3.97 20.40 17.31
C VAL A 632 3.52 21.70 16.63
N ASN A 633 4.28 22.16 15.63
CA ASN A 633 3.98 23.34 14.83
C ASN A 633 3.30 22.99 13.50
N GLY A 634 2.93 21.72 13.29
CA GLY A 634 2.26 21.29 12.06
C GLY A 634 3.20 21.05 10.87
N ARG A 635 4.53 21.02 11.06
CA ARG A 635 5.48 20.79 9.96
C ARG A 635 5.76 19.32 9.73
N ALA A 636 5.83 18.92 8.45
CA ALA A 636 6.25 17.60 8.05
C ALA A 636 7.77 17.40 8.19
N ARG A 637 8.15 16.28 8.81
CA ARG A 637 9.52 15.84 9.05
C ARG A 637 9.69 14.40 8.63
N LEU A 638 10.71 14.12 7.81
CA LEU A 638 11.01 12.77 7.39
C LEU A 638 11.75 12.00 8.50
N ALA A 639 11.35 10.75 8.72
CA ALA A 639 11.85 9.84 9.73
C ALA A 639 12.18 8.46 9.14
N ASP A 640 12.81 7.61 9.94
CA ASP A 640 13.09 6.18 9.65
C ASP A 640 14.16 5.94 8.58
N PHE A 641 15.42 6.20 8.94
CA PHE A 641 16.59 6.00 8.07
C PHE A 641 17.18 4.58 8.15
N GLY A 642 16.49 3.64 8.80
CA GLY A 642 17.01 2.30 9.09
C GLY A 642 17.47 1.52 7.86
N ILE A 643 16.85 1.74 6.70
CA ILE A 643 17.22 1.10 5.43
C ILE A 643 17.81 2.07 4.38
N SER A 644 18.08 3.32 4.77
CA SER A 644 18.68 4.33 3.91
C SER A 644 20.08 3.92 3.45
N ARG A 645 20.50 4.40 2.28
CA ARG A 645 21.84 4.13 1.71
C ARG A 645 22.41 5.39 1.10
N GLN A 646 23.70 5.60 1.30
CA GLN A 646 24.43 6.65 0.60
C GLN A 646 24.99 6.09 -0.71
N LEU A 647 24.82 6.81 -1.83
CA LEU A 647 25.42 6.43 -3.11
C LEU A 647 26.96 6.39 -2.98
N PRO A 648 27.66 5.49 -3.69
CA PRO A 648 29.12 5.54 -3.74
C PRO A 648 29.62 6.79 -4.47
N LYS A 649 30.82 7.26 -4.12
CA LYS A 649 31.41 8.46 -4.74
C LYS A 649 31.53 8.27 -6.26
N GLY A 650 30.98 9.23 -7.02
CA GLY A 650 30.99 9.22 -8.48
C GLY A 650 29.97 8.27 -9.14
N GLN A 651 29.19 7.51 -8.35
CA GLN A 651 28.17 6.62 -8.87
C GLN A 651 26.76 7.23 -8.76
N THR A 652 25.89 6.85 -9.69
CA THR A 652 24.47 7.29 -9.73
C THR A 652 23.51 6.20 -9.27
N THR A 653 24.02 5.07 -8.80
CA THR A 653 23.24 3.86 -8.53
C THR A 653 23.86 3.11 -7.37
N TYR A 654 23.02 2.55 -6.50
CA TYR A 654 23.41 1.71 -5.38
C TYR A 654 22.77 0.34 -5.55
N HIS A 655 23.59 -0.70 -5.46
CA HIS A 655 23.23 -2.10 -5.68
C HIS A 655 23.05 -2.80 -4.33
N THR A 656 21.86 -3.33 -4.06
CA THR A 656 21.51 -3.98 -2.79
C THR A 656 20.23 -4.81 -2.89
N GLY A 657 20.00 -5.71 -1.93
CA GLY A 657 18.76 -6.46 -1.82
C GLY A 657 17.51 -5.58 -1.69
N ALA A 658 16.37 -6.16 -2.10
CA ALA A 658 15.06 -5.53 -2.04
C ALA A 658 14.70 -5.08 -0.62
N ALA A 659 14.28 -3.83 -0.48
CA ALA A 659 13.79 -3.27 0.76
C ALA A 659 12.70 -2.22 0.50
N GLY A 660 11.95 -1.87 1.54
CA GLY A 660 10.83 -0.92 1.49
C GLY A 660 9.47 -1.57 1.70
N THR A 661 8.46 -0.75 1.97
CA THR A 661 7.09 -1.19 2.27
C THR A 661 6.31 -1.51 0.98
N LYS A 662 5.50 -2.58 0.98
CA LYS A 662 4.62 -2.95 -0.14
C LYS A 662 3.77 -1.76 -0.58
N CYS A 663 3.47 -1.67 -1.87
CA CYS A 663 2.77 -0.53 -2.51
C CYS A 663 3.53 0.82 -2.49
N TRP A 664 4.59 0.96 -1.68
CA TRP A 664 5.42 2.16 -1.59
C TRP A 664 6.83 1.90 -2.15
N LYS A 665 6.89 1.12 -3.22
CA LYS A 665 8.11 0.78 -3.96
C LYS A 665 8.02 1.30 -5.38
N ALA A 666 9.14 1.79 -5.89
CA ALA A 666 9.23 2.15 -7.30
C ALA A 666 9.17 0.90 -8.17
N LYS A 667 8.71 1.06 -9.42
CA LYS A 667 8.56 -0.04 -10.39
C LYS A 667 9.81 -0.90 -10.52
N GLU A 668 10.98 -0.27 -10.66
CA GLU A 668 12.26 -0.98 -10.83
C GLU A 668 12.71 -1.75 -9.58
N THR A 669 12.08 -1.52 -8.43
CA THR A 669 12.39 -2.17 -7.14
C THR A 669 11.36 -3.21 -6.72
N LEU A 670 10.35 -3.48 -7.56
CA LEU A 670 9.32 -4.50 -7.30
C LEU A 670 9.82 -5.93 -7.56
N ALA A 671 10.84 -6.12 -8.40
CA ALA A 671 11.38 -7.44 -8.69
C ALA A 671 12.07 -8.02 -7.45
N GLU A 672 11.74 -9.26 -7.07
CA GLU A 672 12.46 -9.97 -6.03
C GLU A 672 13.78 -10.52 -6.61
N GLY A 673 14.90 -9.92 -6.24
CA GLY A 673 16.24 -10.31 -6.68
C GLY A 673 17.30 -9.99 -5.63
N VAL A 674 18.46 -10.65 -5.71
CA VAL A 674 19.58 -10.49 -4.75
C VAL A 674 20.23 -9.11 -4.88
N ASP A 675 20.16 -8.49 -6.06
CA ASP A 675 20.78 -7.19 -6.34
C ASP A 675 19.87 -6.28 -7.18
N ILE A 676 19.39 -5.19 -6.57
CA ILE A 676 18.47 -4.21 -7.17
C ILE A 676 19.17 -2.84 -7.30
N PRO A 677 19.09 -2.18 -8.47
CA PRO A 677 19.70 -0.87 -8.69
C PRO A 677 18.81 0.28 -8.18
N TYR A 678 19.11 0.79 -6.99
CA TYR A 678 18.45 1.97 -6.43
C TYR A 678 19.10 3.27 -6.92
N LYS A 679 18.28 4.29 -7.23
CA LYS A 679 18.73 5.63 -7.63
C LYS A 679 17.90 6.71 -6.94
N SER A 680 18.32 7.97 -7.02
CA SER A 680 17.49 9.10 -6.56
C SER A 680 16.11 9.11 -7.26
N SER A 681 16.04 8.73 -8.54
CA SER A 681 14.77 8.61 -9.28
C SER A 681 13.81 7.55 -8.71
N THR A 682 14.32 6.60 -7.93
CA THR A 682 13.52 5.58 -7.25
C THR A 682 12.69 6.24 -6.13
N ASP A 683 13.33 7.03 -5.27
CA ASP A 683 12.62 7.81 -4.24
C ASP A 683 11.65 8.82 -4.87
N ILE A 684 11.96 9.40 -6.04
CA ILE A 684 11.08 10.36 -6.73
C ILE A 684 9.74 9.72 -7.12
N GLN A 685 9.74 8.47 -7.58
CA GLN A 685 8.48 7.80 -7.94
C GLN A 685 7.59 7.64 -6.70
N VAL A 686 8.17 7.19 -5.59
CA VAL A 686 7.45 6.98 -4.33
C VAL A 686 7.03 8.31 -3.70
N ALA A 687 7.84 9.36 -3.80
CA ALA A 687 7.46 10.70 -3.42
C ALA A 687 6.26 11.19 -4.24
N GLY A 688 6.20 10.92 -5.55
CA GLY A 688 5.04 11.25 -6.38
C GLY A 688 3.76 10.53 -5.93
N MET A 689 3.89 9.26 -5.52
CA MET A 689 2.78 8.51 -4.90
C MET A 689 2.32 9.16 -3.61
N LEU A 690 3.27 9.63 -2.78
CA LEU A 690 2.99 10.28 -1.51
C LEU A 690 2.36 11.67 -1.68
N ILE A 691 2.80 12.45 -2.67
CA ILE A 691 2.18 13.74 -2.99
C ILE A 691 0.72 13.54 -3.43
N TYR A 692 0.45 12.54 -4.28
CA TYR A 692 -0.93 12.21 -4.62
C TYR A 692 -1.75 11.79 -3.39
N TYR A 693 -1.17 10.96 -2.51
CA TYR A 693 -1.82 10.55 -1.26
C TYR A 693 -2.21 11.75 -0.38
N ILE A 694 -1.34 12.75 -0.29
CA ILE A 694 -1.61 14.00 0.43
C ILE A 694 -2.77 14.76 -0.22
N LEU A 695 -2.66 15.05 -1.52
CA LEU A 695 -3.62 15.92 -2.22
C LEU A 695 -4.97 15.27 -2.49
N SER A 696 -5.03 13.95 -2.54
CA SER A 696 -6.28 13.19 -2.73
C SER A 696 -7.03 12.92 -1.43
N GLY A 697 -6.45 13.21 -0.27
CA GLY A 697 -7.04 12.87 1.02
C GLY A 697 -6.96 11.38 1.36
N GLY A 698 -5.93 10.68 0.87
CA GLY A 698 -5.59 9.32 1.31
C GLY A 698 -5.69 8.22 0.24
N HIS A 699 -5.94 8.57 -1.01
CA HIS A 699 -5.93 7.59 -2.11
C HIS A 699 -4.52 7.33 -2.63
N HIS A 700 -4.29 6.15 -3.18
CA HIS A 700 -3.03 5.79 -3.83
C HIS A 700 -3.18 5.87 -5.36
N PRO A 701 -2.22 6.44 -6.12
CA PRO A 701 -2.43 6.64 -7.57
C PRO A 701 -2.47 5.32 -8.35
N PHE A 702 -1.97 4.23 -7.77
CA PHE A 702 -2.01 2.89 -8.36
C PHE A 702 -3.13 2.00 -7.78
N GLY A 703 -4.09 2.59 -7.05
CA GLY A 703 -5.23 1.88 -6.45
C GLY A 703 -5.03 1.57 -4.97
N ASP A 704 -6.15 1.55 -4.23
CA ASP A 704 -6.17 1.44 -2.77
C ASP A 704 -6.14 -0.01 -2.27
N MET A 705 -6.43 -0.98 -3.15
CA MET A 705 -6.29 -2.40 -2.84
C MET A 705 -4.84 -2.84 -2.99
N ALA A 706 -4.26 -3.34 -1.89
CA ALA A 706 -2.85 -3.74 -1.84
C ALA A 706 -2.46 -4.82 -2.88
N CYS A 707 -3.37 -5.72 -3.24
CA CYS A 707 -3.13 -6.76 -4.25
C CYS A 707 -3.06 -6.21 -5.69
N GLU A 708 -3.76 -5.12 -5.98
CA GLU A 708 -3.78 -4.50 -7.32
C GLU A 708 -2.69 -3.44 -7.47
N CYS A 709 -2.34 -2.77 -6.37
CA CYS A 709 -1.42 -1.65 -6.37
C CYS A 709 -0.03 -1.99 -6.94
N GLU A 710 0.62 -3.07 -6.47
CA GLU A 710 1.95 -3.45 -6.99
C GLU A 710 1.91 -3.86 -8.47
N PHE A 711 0.82 -4.51 -8.89
CA PHE A 711 0.61 -4.85 -10.30
C PHE A 711 0.44 -3.58 -11.16
N ASN A 712 -0.32 -2.61 -10.67
CA ASN A 712 -0.53 -1.33 -11.34
C ASN A 712 0.76 -0.51 -11.41
N ILE A 713 1.58 -0.48 -10.36
CA ILE A 713 2.91 0.14 -10.37
C ILE A 713 3.79 -0.54 -11.45
N TYR A 714 3.79 -1.86 -11.50
CA TYR A 714 4.56 -2.62 -12.48
C TYR A 714 4.14 -2.30 -13.93
N LYS A 715 2.83 -2.27 -14.19
CA LYS A 715 2.27 -1.91 -15.51
C LYS A 715 2.42 -0.42 -15.84
N GLY A 716 2.51 0.43 -14.82
CA GLY A 716 2.45 1.88 -14.96
C GLY A 716 1.03 2.40 -15.17
N ASN A 717 0.03 1.67 -14.67
CA ASN A 717 -1.39 2.03 -14.77
C ASN A 717 -1.77 2.83 -13.52
N TYR A 718 -2.07 4.12 -13.66
CA TYR A 718 -2.42 4.98 -12.54
C TYR A 718 -3.75 5.71 -12.80
N ASN A 719 -4.39 6.18 -11.73
CA ASN A 719 -5.58 7.02 -11.74
C ASN A 719 -5.35 8.21 -10.80
N LEU A 720 -5.56 9.44 -11.30
CA LEU A 720 -5.39 10.68 -10.52
C LEU A 720 -6.70 11.46 -10.33
N ASP A 721 -7.86 10.83 -10.50
CA ASP A 721 -9.17 11.50 -10.58
C ASP A 721 -9.61 12.16 -9.26
N HIS A 722 -9.01 11.74 -8.13
CA HIS A 722 -9.30 12.31 -6.81
C HIS A 722 -8.66 13.69 -6.60
N VAL A 723 -7.72 14.09 -7.44
CA VAL A 723 -7.14 15.44 -7.45
C VAL A 723 -7.79 16.23 -8.58
N LYS A 724 -8.29 17.45 -8.31
CA LYS A 724 -8.90 18.30 -9.35
C LYS A 724 -7.91 19.24 -10.02
N ASP A 725 -6.89 19.69 -9.28
CA ASP A 725 -5.87 20.61 -9.77
C ASP A 725 -5.02 19.95 -10.87
N THR A 726 -5.10 20.52 -12.07
CA THR A 726 -4.43 20.03 -13.28
C THR A 726 -2.92 20.27 -13.22
N VAL A 727 -2.48 21.34 -12.56
CA VAL A 727 -1.07 21.64 -12.29
C VAL A 727 -0.49 20.62 -11.30
N ALA A 728 -1.28 20.20 -10.32
CA ALA A 728 -0.89 19.14 -9.39
C ALA A 728 -0.78 17.78 -10.08
N LYS A 729 -1.76 17.42 -10.93
CA LYS A 729 -1.71 16.19 -11.74
C LYS A 729 -0.44 16.16 -12.58
N ASP A 730 -0.10 17.26 -13.24
CA ASP A 730 1.10 17.33 -14.08
C ASP A 730 2.38 17.00 -13.30
N LEU A 731 2.55 17.59 -12.12
CA LEU A 731 3.70 17.29 -11.25
C LEU A 731 3.74 15.81 -10.88
N ILE A 732 2.59 15.27 -10.44
CA ILE A 732 2.48 13.88 -9.99
C ILE A 732 2.80 12.91 -11.14
N GLU A 733 2.22 13.11 -12.32
CA GLU A 733 2.48 12.29 -13.51
C GLU A 733 3.96 12.30 -13.90
N TRP A 734 4.61 13.47 -13.83
CA TRP A 734 6.03 13.58 -14.11
C TRP A 734 6.87 12.77 -13.10
N MET A 735 6.52 12.81 -11.82
CA MET A 735 7.19 12.06 -10.75
C MET A 735 6.96 10.55 -10.82
N ILE A 736 5.72 10.10 -11.06
CA ILE A 736 5.36 8.66 -11.03
C ILE A 736 5.66 7.93 -12.34
N ASN A 737 6.28 8.61 -13.31
CA ASN A 737 6.54 8.07 -14.64
C ASN A 737 7.17 6.67 -14.61
N LYS A 738 6.63 5.76 -15.42
CA LYS A 738 7.08 4.36 -15.48
C LYS A 738 8.55 4.21 -15.90
N ASP A 739 9.10 5.17 -16.63
CA ASP A 739 10.51 5.23 -17.04
C ASP A 739 11.30 6.09 -16.04
N PRO A 740 12.23 5.50 -15.26
CA PRO A 740 13.03 6.23 -14.29
C PRO A 740 13.82 7.40 -14.88
N LYS A 741 14.22 7.34 -16.16
CA LYS A 741 14.99 8.41 -16.82
C LYS A 741 14.16 9.65 -17.15
N LYS A 742 12.83 9.51 -17.22
CA LYS A 742 11.91 10.61 -17.49
C LYS A 742 11.46 11.35 -16.23
N ARG A 743 11.75 10.80 -15.05
CA ARG A 743 11.39 11.38 -13.75
C ARG A 743 12.25 12.63 -13.46
N PRO A 744 11.69 13.67 -12.82
CA PRO A 744 12.42 14.86 -12.41
C PRO A 744 13.46 14.57 -11.33
N LYS A 745 14.43 15.46 -11.17
CA LYS A 745 15.15 15.61 -9.90
C LYS A 745 14.29 16.39 -8.92
N VAL A 746 14.48 16.16 -7.62
CA VAL A 746 13.70 16.82 -6.55
C VAL A 746 13.74 18.36 -6.63
N GLY A 747 14.87 18.95 -7.01
CA GLY A 747 14.97 20.40 -7.21
C GLY A 747 14.07 20.90 -8.34
N GLU A 748 13.87 20.11 -9.40
CA GLU A 748 12.95 20.44 -10.48
C GLU A 748 11.49 20.27 -10.06
N CYS A 749 11.18 19.30 -9.18
CA CYS A 749 9.85 19.18 -8.56
C CYS A 749 9.50 20.44 -7.75
N LEU A 750 10.43 20.91 -6.91
CA LEU A 750 10.22 22.11 -6.07
C LEU A 750 10.11 23.39 -6.91
N SER A 751 10.74 23.45 -8.08
CA SER A 751 10.60 24.57 -9.02
C SER A 751 9.32 24.49 -9.89
N HIS A 752 8.52 23.44 -9.78
CA HIS A 752 7.32 23.24 -10.59
C HIS A 752 6.24 24.34 -10.33
N PRO A 753 5.45 24.75 -11.34
CA PRO A 753 4.40 25.77 -11.19
C PRO A 753 3.37 25.51 -10.10
N PHE A 754 3.21 24.25 -9.70
CA PHE A 754 2.35 23.86 -8.59
C PHE A 754 2.68 24.65 -7.31
N PHE A 755 3.96 24.84 -6.99
CA PHE A 755 4.42 25.56 -5.79
C PHE A 755 4.60 27.07 -5.98
N TRP A 756 4.17 27.64 -7.12
CA TRP A 756 4.30 29.07 -7.34
C TRP A 756 3.13 29.83 -6.73
N SER A 757 3.42 30.98 -6.13
CA SER A 757 2.39 31.93 -5.71
C SER A 757 1.59 32.43 -6.92
N PRO A 758 0.33 32.86 -6.74
CA PRO A 758 -0.48 33.43 -7.82
C PRO A 758 0.24 34.57 -8.56
N GLY A 759 0.95 35.43 -7.83
CA GLY A 759 1.75 36.51 -8.41
C GLY A 759 2.87 36.00 -9.33
N ARG A 760 3.60 34.97 -8.91
CA ARG A 760 4.68 34.35 -9.71
C ARG A 760 4.14 33.66 -10.96
N ARG A 761 2.98 33.01 -10.87
CA ARG A 761 2.31 32.41 -12.04
C ARG A 761 1.93 33.48 -13.08
N THR A 762 1.39 34.62 -12.63
CA THR A 762 1.07 35.76 -13.51
C THR A 762 2.33 36.40 -14.11
N GLU A 763 3.39 36.57 -13.31
CA GLU A 763 4.69 37.08 -13.78
C GLU A 763 5.27 36.18 -14.88
N TYR A 764 5.24 34.86 -14.69
CA TYR A 764 5.70 33.91 -15.70
C TYR A 764 4.95 34.05 -17.03
N LEU A 765 3.62 34.14 -17.01
CA LEU A 765 2.82 34.33 -18.23
C LEU A 765 3.14 35.67 -18.92
N LYS A 766 3.41 36.73 -18.15
CA LYS A 766 3.84 38.03 -18.70
C LYS A 766 5.19 37.92 -19.40
N GLU A 767 6.16 37.24 -18.79
CA GLU A 767 7.49 37.04 -19.36
C GLU A 767 7.45 36.19 -20.63
N ILE A 768 6.67 35.11 -20.65
CA ILE A 768 6.44 34.33 -21.87
C ILE A 768 5.77 35.19 -22.96
N GLY A 769 4.77 35.99 -22.58
CA GLY A 769 4.10 36.93 -23.49
C GLY A 769 4.97 38.09 -23.98
N ASN A 770 6.12 38.33 -23.35
CA ASN A 770 7.12 39.33 -23.75
C ASN A 770 8.11 38.81 -24.81
N LEU A 771 8.26 37.49 -24.95
CA LEU A 771 9.24 36.91 -25.87
C LEU A 771 9.00 37.36 -27.32
N ASP A 772 10.06 37.69 -28.05
CA ASP A 772 9.96 38.17 -29.43
C ASP A 772 9.23 37.20 -30.36
N LYS A 773 9.40 35.89 -30.16
CA LYS A 773 8.67 34.84 -30.89
C LYS A 773 7.15 34.91 -30.65
N VAL A 774 6.71 35.23 -29.43
CA VAL A 774 5.28 35.41 -29.08
C VAL A 774 4.79 36.78 -29.53
N LYS A 775 5.65 37.80 -29.54
CA LYS A 775 5.35 39.14 -30.07
C LYS A 775 5.05 39.10 -31.58
N GLN A 776 5.64 38.16 -32.32
CA GLN A 776 5.40 37.92 -33.76
C GLN A 776 4.20 36.99 -34.03
N TYR A 777 3.20 36.94 -33.14
CA TYR A 777 2.01 36.08 -33.23
C TYR A 777 1.17 36.17 -34.52
N GLN A 778 1.45 37.13 -35.42
CA GLN A 778 0.79 37.29 -36.72
C GLN A 778 1.53 36.55 -37.85
N ASN A 779 2.82 36.27 -37.70
CA ASN A 779 3.68 35.58 -38.68
C ASN A 779 4.36 34.39 -37.99
N VAL A 780 3.55 33.40 -37.60
CA VAL A 780 3.95 32.30 -36.73
C VAL A 780 4.72 31.23 -37.52
N ASP A 781 5.89 30.84 -37.01
CA ASP A 781 6.67 29.70 -37.50
C ASP A 781 5.81 28.41 -37.52
N PRO A 782 5.89 27.57 -38.58
CA PRO A 782 5.22 26.27 -38.63
C PRO A 782 5.37 25.41 -37.37
N GLU A 783 6.53 25.39 -36.72
CA GLU A 783 6.76 24.63 -35.48
C GLU A 783 5.92 25.15 -34.30
N LEU A 784 5.84 26.48 -34.15
CA LEU A 784 5.03 27.11 -33.11
C LEU A 784 3.53 26.91 -33.38
N SER A 785 3.13 26.90 -34.66
CA SER A 785 1.75 26.68 -35.09
C SER A 785 1.27 25.25 -34.77
N GLN A 786 2.12 24.24 -34.98
CA GLN A 786 1.80 22.85 -34.64
C GLN A 786 1.62 22.67 -33.12
N TRP A 787 2.42 23.38 -32.31
CA TRP A 787 2.27 23.38 -30.86
C TRP A 787 0.93 24.01 -30.41
N VAL A 788 0.55 25.15 -30.96
CA VAL A 788 -0.74 25.81 -30.68
C VAL A 788 -1.90 24.86 -30.91
N VAL A 789 -1.84 24.06 -31.99
CA VAL A 789 -2.85 23.04 -32.30
C VAL A 789 -2.83 21.89 -31.29
N ASN A 790 -1.65 21.40 -30.90
CA ASN A 790 -1.49 20.26 -29.98
C ASN A 790 -1.87 20.59 -28.52
N CYS A 791 -1.65 21.83 -28.07
CA CYS A 791 -2.09 22.29 -26.75
C CYS A 791 -3.59 22.64 -26.70
N ALA A 792 -4.23 22.86 -27.84
CA ALA A 792 -5.64 23.24 -27.95
C ALA A 792 -6.56 22.02 -28.21
N GLY A 793 -6.34 20.92 -27.48
CA GLY A 793 -7.29 19.80 -27.41
C GLY A 793 -8.62 20.18 -26.75
N ASP A 794 -8.66 21.33 -26.05
CA ASP A 794 -9.83 21.90 -25.40
C ASP A 794 -10.35 23.11 -26.22
N GLU A 795 -11.63 23.07 -26.60
CA GLU A 795 -12.34 24.15 -27.31
C GLU A 795 -12.26 25.48 -26.53
N SER A 796 -12.09 25.39 -25.21
CA SER A 796 -12.08 26.52 -24.28
C SER A 796 -10.92 27.52 -24.48
N LEU A 797 -9.81 27.10 -25.10
CA LEU A 797 -8.66 27.95 -25.45
C LEU A 797 -8.75 28.54 -26.87
N LYS A 798 -9.65 28.03 -27.72
CA LYS A 798 -9.87 28.49 -29.11
C LYS A 798 -10.89 29.62 -29.21
N GLU A 799 -11.71 29.80 -28.17
CA GLU A 799 -12.72 30.87 -28.06
C GLU A 799 -12.49 31.72 -26.80
N TRP A 800 -11.22 31.95 -26.44
CA TRP A 800 -10.86 32.55 -25.16
C TRP A 800 -11.47 33.94 -24.97
N LYS A 801 -11.71 34.66 -26.08
CA LYS A 801 -12.31 35.99 -26.06
C LYS A 801 -13.69 36.02 -25.41
N ASN A 802 -14.48 34.97 -25.56
CA ASN A 802 -15.83 34.86 -24.99
C ASN A 802 -15.82 34.76 -23.47
N LYS A 803 -14.68 34.37 -22.88
CA LYS A 803 -14.53 34.26 -21.42
C LYS A 803 -14.14 35.59 -20.76
N PHE A 804 -13.63 36.57 -21.51
CA PHE A 804 -13.27 37.88 -20.96
C PHE A 804 -14.43 38.88 -21.07
N PRO A 805 -14.48 39.90 -20.19
CA PRO A 805 -15.44 40.99 -20.31
C PRO A 805 -15.39 41.63 -21.70
N PRO A 806 -16.51 41.73 -22.45
CA PRO A 806 -16.52 42.25 -23.82
C PRO A 806 -15.94 43.66 -23.94
N GLU A 807 -16.17 44.50 -22.93
CA GLU A 807 -15.64 45.86 -22.84
C GLU A 807 -14.10 45.88 -22.79
N LEU A 808 -13.49 44.95 -22.05
CA LEU A 808 -12.04 44.83 -21.96
C LEU A 808 -11.44 44.35 -23.29
N VAL A 809 -12.08 43.37 -23.94
CA VAL A 809 -11.65 42.86 -25.25
C VAL A 809 -11.72 43.98 -26.30
N GLN A 810 -12.82 44.72 -26.36
CA GLN A 810 -12.98 45.85 -27.28
C GLN A 810 -11.97 46.98 -27.02
N LYS A 811 -11.72 47.32 -25.75
CA LYS A 811 -10.73 48.34 -25.35
C LYS A 811 -9.31 47.96 -25.80
N MET A 812 -8.98 46.66 -25.68
CA MET A 812 -7.67 46.10 -26.05
C MET A 812 -7.46 45.95 -27.56
N GLU A 813 -8.51 45.63 -28.33
CA GLU A 813 -8.45 45.51 -29.79
C GLU A 813 -8.42 46.87 -30.51
N LYS A 814 -8.79 47.97 -29.85
CA LYS A 814 -8.65 49.34 -30.40
C LYS A 814 -7.19 49.83 -30.46
N ILE A 815 -6.30 49.26 -29.65
CA ILE A 815 -4.92 49.75 -29.45
C ILE A 815 -3.91 49.02 -30.37
N ARG A 816 -4.23 47.82 -30.87
CA ARG A 816 -3.42 47.02 -31.81
C ARG A 816 -4.28 46.12 -32.69
N ASN A 817 -3.78 45.75 -33.88
CA ASN A 817 -4.38 44.74 -34.78
C ASN A 817 -4.96 43.54 -34.02
N ARG A 818 -6.15 43.08 -34.46
CA ARG A 818 -6.98 42.02 -33.83
C ARG A 818 -6.15 40.81 -33.36
N TYR A 819 -6.32 40.42 -32.10
CA TYR A 819 -5.66 39.23 -31.55
C TYR A 819 -6.23 37.97 -32.19
N PRO A 820 -5.42 36.97 -32.58
CA PRO A 820 -5.92 35.69 -33.06
C PRO A 820 -6.56 34.89 -31.90
N ASP A 821 -7.58 34.09 -32.20
CA ASP A 821 -8.29 33.26 -31.21
C ASP A 821 -7.53 31.95 -30.96
N ASN A 822 -6.31 32.08 -30.42
CA ASN A 822 -5.43 30.97 -30.07
C ASN A 822 -4.56 31.29 -28.85
N ILE A 823 -3.81 30.30 -28.34
CA ILE A 823 -3.00 30.45 -27.12
C ILE A 823 -1.94 31.57 -27.20
N LEU A 824 -1.38 31.86 -28.39
CA LEU A 824 -0.43 32.97 -28.58
C LEU A 824 -1.13 34.32 -28.47
N GLY A 825 -2.31 34.44 -29.09
CA GLY A 825 -3.19 35.60 -28.95
C GLY A 825 -3.60 35.82 -27.50
N LEU A 826 -3.98 34.76 -26.79
CA LEU A 826 -4.32 34.77 -25.36
C LEU A 826 -3.14 35.22 -24.50
N LEU A 827 -1.94 34.64 -24.68
CA LEU A 827 -0.74 35.04 -23.94
C LEU A 827 -0.39 36.51 -24.16
N ARG A 828 -0.47 36.98 -25.41
CA ARG A 828 -0.20 38.38 -25.75
C ARG A 828 -1.26 39.31 -25.16
N PHE A 829 -2.51 38.88 -25.18
CA PHE A 829 -3.63 39.60 -24.58
C PHE A 829 -3.44 39.73 -23.06
N ILE A 830 -3.20 38.62 -22.35
CA ILE A 830 -2.95 38.59 -20.90
C ILE A 830 -1.79 39.52 -20.55
N ARG A 831 -0.65 39.41 -21.24
CA ARG A 831 0.50 40.30 -21.02
C ARG A 831 0.11 41.76 -21.16
N ASN A 832 -0.58 42.13 -22.24
CA ASN A 832 -0.93 43.52 -22.50
C ASN A 832 -1.98 44.03 -21.50
N ALA A 833 -2.93 43.20 -21.08
CA ALA A 833 -3.93 43.53 -20.08
C ALA A 833 -3.24 43.80 -18.73
N CYS A 834 -2.34 42.90 -18.29
CA CYS A 834 -1.60 43.08 -17.04
C CYS A 834 -0.68 44.31 -17.04
N VAL A 835 -0.17 44.75 -18.19
CA VAL A 835 0.77 45.88 -18.30
C VAL A 835 0.04 47.23 -18.47
N HIS A 836 -1.01 47.28 -19.30
CA HIS A 836 -1.66 48.53 -19.69
C HIS A 836 -3.02 48.76 -19.01
N HIS A 837 -3.62 47.72 -18.43
CA HIS A 837 -4.92 47.74 -17.74
C HIS A 837 -4.84 46.91 -16.45
N SER A 838 -3.83 47.20 -15.62
CA SER A 838 -3.50 46.41 -14.43
C SER A 838 -4.67 46.32 -13.43
N ILE A 839 -5.49 47.37 -13.31
CA ILE A 839 -6.66 47.40 -12.41
C ILE A 839 -7.75 46.44 -12.90
N GLU A 840 -8.09 46.48 -14.18
CA GLU A 840 -9.08 45.58 -14.77
C GLU A 840 -8.56 44.14 -14.82
N ALA A 841 -7.27 43.96 -15.10
CA ALA A 841 -6.63 42.63 -15.14
C ALA A 841 -6.54 41.98 -13.75
N ALA A 842 -6.36 42.75 -12.68
CA ALA A 842 -6.33 42.24 -11.30
C ALA A 842 -7.68 41.66 -10.84
N LYS A 843 -8.78 42.03 -11.50
CA LYS A 843 -10.13 41.50 -11.21
C LYS A 843 -10.42 40.17 -11.92
N LEU A 844 -9.53 39.71 -12.80
CA LEU A 844 -9.73 38.49 -13.59
C LEU A 844 -9.12 37.29 -12.87
N ASP A 845 -9.91 36.25 -12.67
CA ASP A 845 -9.41 34.96 -12.20
C ASP A 845 -9.00 34.08 -13.39
N LEU A 846 -7.78 34.31 -13.89
CA LEU A 846 -7.22 33.56 -15.01
C LEU A 846 -7.18 32.05 -14.75
N TRP A 847 -7.09 31.62 -13.49
CA TRP A 847 -6.94 30.22 -13.10
C TRP A 847 -8.27 29.48 -13.14
N SER A 848 -9.36 30.14 -12.76
CA SER A 848 -10.72 29.61 -12.94
C SER A 848 -11.14 29.63 -14.42
N MET A 849 -10.79 30.70 -15.14
CA MET A 849 -11.15 30.86 -16.55
C MET A 849 -10.43 29.86 -17.47
N PHE A 850 -9.15 29.59 -17.20
CA PHE A 850 -8.31 28.69 -18.00
C PHE A 850 -7.42 27.79 -17.13
N PRO A 851 -7.98 26.73 -16.51
CA PRO A 851 -7.24 25.87 -15.57
C PRO A 851 -5.97 25.22 -16.16
N GLU A 852 -6.00 24.85 -17.45
CA GLU A 852 -4.90 24.16 -18.14
C GLU A 852 -3.81 25.10 -18.69
N LEU A 853 -4.08 26.41 -18.74
CA LEU A 853 -3.21 27.38 -19.45
C LEU A 853 -1.77 27.35 -18.93
N LEU A 854 -1.59 27.31 -17.61
CA LEU A 854 -0.27 27.34 -16.99
C LEU A 854 0.56 26.11 -17.36
N VAL A 855 -0.05 24.92 -17.29
CA VAL A 855 0.62 23.64 -17.58
C VAL A 855 1.01 23.58 -19.05
N CYS A 856 0.09 23.92 -19.95
CA CYS A 856 0.35 23.94 -21.38
C CYS A 856 1.52 24.87 -21.74
N VAL A 857 1.52 26.09 -21.20
CA VAL A 857 2.57 27.10 -21.45
C VAL A 857 3.90 26.66 -20.85
N TYR A 858 3.89 26.12 -19.63
CA TYR A 858 5.10 25.68 -18.94
C TYR A 858 5.79 24.52 -19.66
N LYS A 859 5.03 23.48 -20.04
CA LYS A 859 5.54 22.33 -20.81
C LYS A 859 6.19 22.78 -22.10
N PHE A 860 5.52 23.66 -22.84
CA PHE A 860 6.04 24.17 -24.09
C PHE A 860 7.32 24.96 -23.94
N ALA A 861 7.31 25.94 -23.02
CA ALA A 861 8.46 26.77 -22.77
C ALA A 861 9.67 25.94 -22.30
N LYS A 862 9.42 24.80 -21.64
CA LYS A 862 10.45 23.83 -21.31
C LYS A 862 10.99 23.10 -22.56
N ASP A 863 10.11 22.56 -23.41
CA ASP A 863 10.50 21.84 -24.63
C ASP A 863 11.26 22.74 -25.62
N GLN A 864 10.90 24.01 -25.68
CA GLN A 864 11.55 25.03 -26.52
C GLN A 864 12.82 25.62 -25.89
N GLY A 865 13.19 25.19 -24.67
CA GLY A 865 14.33 25.72 -23.93
C GLY A 865 14.17 27.18 -23.49
N TRP A 866 12.97 27.76 -23.55
CA TRP A 866 12.72 29.13 -23.14
C TRP A 866 12.91 29.33 -21.65
N ASN A 867 12.60 28.32 -20.84
CA ASN A 867 12.85 28.33 -19.40
C ASN A 867 14.34 28.46 -19.01
N LEU A 868 15.27 28.31 -19.98
CA LEU A 868 16.71 28.49 -19.78
C LEU A 868 17.20 29.92 -20.08
N LYS A 869 16.35 30.78 -20.67
CA LYS A 869 16.70 32.19 -20.98
C LYS A 869 16.99 32.99 -19.70
N PRO A 870 17.92 33.95 -19.71
CA PRO A 870 18.37 34.65 -18.50
C PRO A 870 17.24 35.24 -17.65
N ASP A 871 16.27 35.90 -18.26
CA ASP A 871 15.16 36.57 -17.56
C ASP A 871 14.26 35.57 -16.82
N LEU A 872 13.91 34.46 -17.49
CA LEU A 872 13.13 33.36 -16.90
C LEU A 872 13.96 32.55 -15.90
N LYS A 873 15.25 32.33 -16.19
CA LYS A 873 16.19 31.63 -15.31
C LYS A 873 16.38 32.36 -13.98
N ASN A 874 16.35 33.69 -13.98
CA ASN A 874 16.37 34.50 -12.76
C ASN A 874 15.06 34.38 -11.98
N MET A 875 13.91 34.25 -12.65
CA MET A 875 12.63 33.95 -12.00
C MET A 875 12.66 32.60 -11.25
N PHE A 876 13.39 31.60 -11.76
CA PHE A 876 13.60 30.30 -11.08
C PHE A 876 14.66 30.34 -9.95
N ARG A 877 15.48 31.39 -9.89
CA ARG A 877 16.57 31.56 -8.91
C ARG A 877 16.25 32.50 -7.75
N LYS A 878 15.33 33.46 -7.93
CA LYS A 878 14.83 34.29 -6.82
C LYS A 878 14.26 33.37 -5.74
N GLU A 879 14.71 33.59 -4.52
CA GLU A 879 14.47 32.72 -3.36
C GLU A 879 12.98 32.42 -3.18
N PHE A 880 12.73 31.18 -2.76
CA PHE A 880 11.42 30.65 -2.42
C PHE A 880 10.77 31.48 -1.30
N PRO A 881 9.44 31.42 -1.12
CA PRO A 881 8.75 32.29 -0.16
C PRO A 881 9.43 32.19 1.20
N ASP A 882 9.67 33.34 1.85
CA ASP A 882 9.91 33.38 3.28
C ASP A 882 8.85 32.49 3.95
N ASP A 883 9.25 31.77 5.00
CA ASP A 883 8.35 30.94 5.82
C ASP A 883 7.09 31.71 6.26
N SER A 884 7.12 33.05 6.21
CA SER A 884 6.02 33.99 6.50
C SER A 884 4.74 33.80 5.68
N VAL A 885 4.78 33.26 4.46
CA VAL A 885 3.57 33.10 3.62
C VAL A 885 2.68 31.94 4.10
N PHE A 886 3.21 31.00 4.88
CA PHE A 886 2.48 29.81 5.34
C PHE A 886 2.39 29.68 6.87
N THR A 887 2.94 30.62 7.65
CA THR A 887 3.03 30.52 9.11
C THR A 887 1.86 31.12 9.91
N GLU A 888 0.89 31.81 9.28
CA GLU A 888 -0.14 32.52 10.06
C GLU A 888 -1.35 31.68 10.52
N ALA A 889 -1.42 30.37 10.23
CA ALA A 889 -2.54 29.56 10.68
C ALA A 889 -2.16 28.11 10.97
N ALA A 890 -1.78 27.79 12.22
CA ALA A 890 -1.90 26.43 12.76
C ALA A 890 -1.74 26.42 14.29
N VAL A 891 -2.79 26.79 15.02
CA VAL A 891 -2.99 26.26 16.38
C VAL A 891 -4.06 25.17 16.27
N LEU A 892 -3.64 23.91 16.37
CA LEU A 892 -4.55 22.76 16.41
C LEU A 892 -5.49 22.86 17.62
N PRO A 893 -6.83 22.88 17.45
CA PRO A 893 -7.77 22.75 18.57
C PRO A 893 -8.01 21.28 18.97
N THR A 894 -8.35 21.05 20.24
CA THR A 894 -8.62 19.73 20.84
C THR A 894 -10.11 19.38 20.83
N ASN A 895 -10.41 18.09 20.54
CA ASN A 895 -11.65 17.28 20.67
C ASN A 895 -13.06 17.93 20.59
N PRO A 896 -14.00 17.34 19.80
CA PRO A 896 -15.41 17.72 19.76
C PRO A 896 -16.25 16.84 20.70
N GLU A 897 -16.18 17.04 22.01
CA GLU A 897 -17.13 16.42 22.95
C GLU A 897 -17.13 17.21 24.25
N GLU A 898 -17.89 18.31 24.27
CA GLU A 898 -18.52 18.89 25.46
C GLU A 898 -19.45 20.02 24.97
N LYS A 899 -20.76 19.81 25.12
CA LYS A 899 -21.78 20.83 24.90
C LYS A 899 -22.33 21.25 26.25
N GLU A 900 -22.54 22.57 26.32
CA GLU A 900 -23.43 23.31 27.21
C GLU A 900 -23.00 23.46 28.67
N GLU A 901 -22.54 24.67 29.00
CA GLU A 901 -23.17 25.45 30.07
C GLU A 901 -22.92 26.96 29.84
N GLU A 902 -23.91 27.75 30.26
CA GLU A 902 -24.18 29.16 29.95
C GLU A 902 -23.13 30.12 30.53
N GLU A 903 -22.81 31.21 29.82
CA GLU A 903 -22.43 32.46 30.50
C GLU A 903 -22.81 33.72 29.69
N VAL A 904 -23.98 34.26 30.09
CA VAL A 904 -24.38 35.67 30.27
C VAL A 904 -23.71 36.75 29.42
N LYS A 905 -24.53 37.38 28.57
CA LYS A 905 -24.32 38.70 27.95
C LYS A 905 -24.23 39.81 29.00
N HIS A 906 -23.21 40.68 28.90
CA HIS A 906 -23.36 42.10 29.23
C HIS A 906 -22.65 42.99 28.20
N PRO A 907 -23.30 44.08 27.72
CA PRO A 907 -22.78 44.94 26.66
C PRO A 907 -22.16 46.23 27.21
N ILE A 908 -21.04 46.69 26.64
CA ILE A 908 -20.53 48.07 26.81
C ILE A 908 -19.87 48.43 25.47
N GLN A 909 -20.58 49.06 24.53
CA GLN A 909 -20.88 50.49 24.37
C GLN A 909 -19.73 51.27 23.69
N GLU A 910 -19.96 51.59 22.42
CA GLU A 910 -19.24 52.61 21.65
C GLU A 910 -19.43 53.99 22.29
N SER A 911 -18.37 54.79 22.29
CA SER A 911 -18.49 56.24 22.40
C SER A 911 -17.54 56.92 21.43
N GLN A 912 -18.13 57.88 20.72
CA GLN A 912 -17.64 58.69 19.62
C GLN A 912 -16.49 59.62 20.01
N GLU A 913 -15.58 59.90 19.08
CA GLU A 913 -14.74 61.10 19.13
C GLU A 913 -14.98 61.95 17.87
N THR A 914 -15.45 63.18 18.12
CA THR A 914 -15.61 64.25 17.15
C THR A 914 -14.44 65.23 17.23
N ALA A 915 -13.85 65.51 16.06
CA ALA A 915 -13.31 66.79 15.56
C ALA A 915 -12.38 67.64 16.44
N THR A 916 -11.17 67.95 15.91
CA THR A 916 -10.69 69.33 15.63
C THR A 916 -9.29 69.31 14.99
N GLU A 917 -9.16 69.85 13.77
CA GLU A 917 -7.93 70.51 13.26
C GLU A 917 -7.85 71.95 13.86
N PRO A 918 -6.77 72.76 13.75
CA PRO A 918 -5.68 72.75 12.75
C PRO A 918 -4.26 73.15 13.26
N MET A 919 -3.32 73.25 12.31
CA MET A 919 -2.20 74.21 12.21
C MET A 919 -0.74 73.69 12.17
N THR A 920 -0.21 73.74 10.93
CA THR A 920 1.07 74.34 10.50
C THR A 920 2.38 73.96 11.20
N SER A 921 3.29 73.33 10.44
CA SER A 921 4.51 73.99 9.94
C SER A 921 5.44 72.99 9.21
N LYS A 922 5.79 73.33 7.96
CA LYS A 922 7.08 72.99 7.33
C LYS A 922 7.98 74.23 7.51
N PRO A 923 9.32 74.07 7.63
CA PRO A 923 10.18 74.11 6.44
C PRO A 923 11.40 73.15 6.55
N GLU A 924 11.69 72.36 5.52
CA GLU A 924 12.76 72.56 4.51
C GLU A 924 14.07 71.79 4.80
N PRO A 925 14.87 71.51 3.75
CA PRO A 925 15.71 70.32 3.65
C PRO A 925 17.21 70.64 3.83
N ILE A 926 18.09 69.65 3.67
CA ILE A 926 19.31 69.69 2.82
C ILE A 926 19.98 68.30 2.85
N ASN A 927 20.31 67.83 1.64
CA ASN A 927 21.11 66.68 1.20
C ASN A 927 20.50 65.27 1.19
#